data_AF-A0A453NF45-F1
#
_entry.id   AF-A0A453NF45-F1
#
_cell.length_a   1.000
_cell.length_b   1.000
_cell.length_c   1.000
_cell.angle_alpha   90.00
_cell.angle_beta   90.00
_cell.angle_gamma   90.00
#
_symmetry.space_group_name_H-M   'P 1'
#
loop_
_entity.id
_entity.type
_entity.pdbx_description
1 polymer ?
#
loop_
_entity_poly.entity_id
_entity_poly.type
_entity_poly.pdbx_seq_one_letter_code
_entity_poly.pdbx_strand_id
1 'polypeptide(L)'
;KDQWTDLSLHFITLYALRSTISENTRAQNHFRSIGGLEVLLDGLGLPSSKFSVSKHSFVPSDERSDILQLQILSLEILREAVFGNVNNLQFLCENGRIHKFANSICWPAFMFQEFHQQKFLDPEVPNWKLDRQSTGNSPTLESFPSPVDILNTTEWNEYSVKLSKALCSFLLPPNEIRYCPGSTVTKISLPISLAYWEQCARWIIKILSTVFPCIKACASETELPNHIRILSNILQHYMLSTFKKVLISAPVLLKSFREEGLWDLIFSEKIFYFGSSLECIHQIVGETETQTDHFTDAAESTGYKSNLPDVNILQSEAISFLEFAATLNENTNNLPECSALLSALEHCTNGPGLVVTILKSFHVILKLATEQTLVSFKSLDVLTRVLKVACLQAQELRKAHPSDDFRGNGSQSNNVQMDSLDERIKNALTCVELAFNLFKEYVTISDLGRMIILHNANCIGCLFDLFQEENLRKHVLEQVLALYRLPPSSAQDHTAKLQLCSKYLETFTRAKEHEKNFAEMSIDLLVTLREIILIDRAYYQNLFRNGECFLHIVSLLNGTFDEAVGEQLVLNVLQTLTSLLAENDESKAAFRMLVGVGYQTLQSLLLDFCKWLPSRKLLDALLGMLVDGTFEINEKTTIKNEDVIILFLNVLQKYFASTLWACGLTAIAQRVHYK
;
A
#
# COMPACT_ATOMS: atom_id res chain seq x y z
N LYS A 1 20.85 -46.26 36.44
CA LYS A 1 20.71 -47.60 35.83
C LYS A 1 19.63 -47.54 34.75
N ASP A 2 19.92 -46.78 33.70
CA ASP A 2 19.82 -47.13 32.28
C ASP A 2 18.73 -48.12 31.89
N GLN A 3 17.49 -47.63 31.87
CA GLN A 3 16.55 -48.07 30.84
C GLN A 3 16.61 -47.02 29.75
N TRP A 4 17.48 -47.25 28.76
CA TRP A 4 17.21 -46.80 27.41
C TRP A 4 15.90 -47.49 27.02
N THR A 5 14.77 -46.85 27.27
CA THR A 5 13.51 -47.28 26.68
C THR A 5 13.75 -47.27 25.18
N ASP A 6 13.78 -48.47 24.59
CA ASP A 6 13.97 -48.68 23.16
C ASP A 6 13.08 -47.68 22.41
N LEU A 7 13.72 -46.76 21.69
CA LEU A 7 13.05 -45.68 20.99
C LEU A 7 12.00 -46.25 20.03
N SER A 8 12.29 -47.42 19.45
CA SER A 8 11.39 -48.22 18.61
C SER A 8 10.12 -48.63 19.37
N LEU A 9 10.25 -49.09 20.62
CA LEU A 9 9.11 -49.44 21.47
C LEU A 9 8.26 -48.20 21.78
N HIS A 10 8.91 -47.05 21.98
CA HIS A 10 8.21 -45.78 22.19
C HIS A 10 7.41 -45.38 20.95
N PHE A 11 8.02 -45.43 19.76
CA PHE A 11 7.32 -45.20 18.49
C PHE A 11 6.13 -46.15 18.29
N ILE A 12 6.31 -47.46 18.47
CA ILE A 12 5.24 -48.45 18.31
C ILE A 12 4.08 -48.14 19.26
N THR A 13 4.38 -47.79 20.52
CA THR A 13 3.36 -47.43 21.52
C THR A 13 2.58 -46.19 21.09
N LEU A 14 3.27 -45.16 20.62
CA LEU A 14 2.66 -43.92 20.15
C LEU A 14 1.82 -44.13 18.86
N TYR A 15 2.27 -44.95 17.91
CA TYR A 15 1.48 -45.31 16.73
C TYR A 15 0.22 -46.11 17.07
N ALA A 16 0.32 -47.05 18.02
CA ALA A 16 -0.83 -47.80 18.52
C ALA A 16 -1.83 -46.87 19.23
N LEU A 17 -1.32 -45.90 20.01
CA LEU A 17 -2.14 -44.88 20.67
C LEU A 17 -2.86 -43.98 19.64
N ARG A 18 -2.14 -43.47 18.64
CA ARG A 18 -2.71 -42.67 17.54
C ARG A 18 -3.87 -43.41 16.87
N SER A 19 -3.64 -44.67 16.50
CA SER A 19 -4.64 -45.51 15.82
C SER A 19 -5.86 -45.79 16.71
N THR A 20 -5.66 -45.93 18.02
CA THR A 20 -6.75 -46.20 18.98
C THR A 20 -7.65 -44.98 19.21
N ILE A 21 -7.06 -43.78 19.17
CA ILE A 21 -7.75 -42.52 19.45
C ILE A 21 -8.44 -41.95 18.19
N SER A 22 -7.85 -42.17 17.01
CA SER A 22 -8.34 -41.67 15.72
C SER A 22 -9.83 -41.99 15.52
N GLU A 23 -10.62 -40.95 15.23
CA GLU A 23 -12.07 -41.01 14.98
C GLU A 23 -12.91 -41.69 16.08
N ASN A 24 -12.37 -41.87 17.29
CA ASN A 24 -13.04 -42.58 18.38
C ASN A 24 -13.27 -41.66 19.60
N THR A 25 -14.44 -41.01 19.64
CA THR A 25 -14.80 -40.06 20.71
C THR A 25 -14.77 -40.67 22.12
N ARG A 26 -15.08 -41.97 22.27
CA ARG A 26 -15.00 -42.66 23.56
C ARG A 26 -13.54 -42.83 24.00
N ALA A 27 -12.66 -43.23 23.10
CA ALA A 27 -11.23 -43.34 23.37
C ALA A 27 -10.62 -41.96 23.67
N GLN A 28 -10.96 -40.92 22.89
CA GLN A 28 -10.55 -39.54 23.15
C GLN A 28 -10.96 -39.06 24.55
N ASN A 29 -12.21 -39.28 24.96
CA ASN A 29 -12.70 -38.87 26.27
C ASN A 29 -12.04 -39.67 27.40
N HIS A 30 -11.85 -40.98 27.20
CA HIS A 30 -11.15 -41.81 28.18
C HIS A 30 -9.69 -41.35 28.35
N PHE A 31 -8.99 -41.10 27.23
CA PHE A 31 -7.62 -40.62 27.22
C PHE A 31 -7.47 -39.29 27.97
N ARG A 32 -8.41 -38.35 27.79
CA ARG A 32 -8.48 -37.14 28.60
C ARG A 32 -8.70 -37.45 30.09
N SER A 33 -9.65 -38.33 30.43
CA SER A 33 -10.03 -38.62 31.82
C SER A 33 -8.89 -39.20 32.66
N ILE A 34 -7.97 -39.93 32.03
CA ILE A 34 -6.78 -40.49 32.68
C ILE A 34 -5.59 -39.52 32.72
N GLY A 35 -5.78 -38.25 32.32
CA GLY A 35 -4.72 -37.25 32.27
C GLY A 35 -3.82 -37.33 31.04
N GLY A 36 -4.15 -38.15 30.04
CA GLY A 36 -3.32 -38.39 28.86
C GLY A 36 -3.03 -37.13 28.04
N LEU A 37 -3.96 -36.17 27.98
CA LEU A 37 -3.73 -34.90 27.28
C LEU A 37 -2.65 -34.04 27.95
N GLU A 38 -2.57 -34.03 29.29
CA GLU A 38 -1.52 -33.30 30.02
C GLU A 38 -0.17 -33.96 29.80
N VAL A 39 -0.12 -35.30 29.87
CA VAL A 39 1.10 -36.08 29.63
C VAL A 39 1.64 -35.85 28.22
N LEU A 40 0.79 -35.83 27.19
CA LEU A 40 1.24 -35.50 25.82
C LEU A 40 1.73 -34.07 25.73
N LEU A 41 1.02 -33.10 26.32
CA LEU A 41 1.42 -31.70 26.30
C LEU A 41 2.75 -31.47 27.05
N ASP A 42 3.00 -32.19 28.14
CA ASP A 42 4.29 -32.26 28.83
C ASP A 42 5.40 -32.86 27.94
N GLY A 43 5.06 -33.88 27.16
CA GLY A 43 5.97 -34.57 26.24
C GLY A 43 6.21 -33.86 24.90
N LEU A 44 5.48 -32.77 24.59
CA LEU A 44 5.72 -31.95 23.39
C LEU A 44 7.03 -31.15 23.48
N GLY A 45 7.50 -30.87 24.70
CA GLY A 45 8.85 -30.39 24.99
C GLY A 45 9.73 -31.54 25.53
N LEU A 46 11.03 -31.28 25.71
CA LEU A 46 12.04 -32.24 26.22
C LEU A 46 11.47 -33.32 27.18
N PRO A 47 11.87 -34.59 27.03
CA PRO A 47 11.68 -35.59 28.08
C PRO A 47 12.33 -35.08 29.37
N SER A 48 11.53 -34.90 30.42
CA SER A 48 11.99 -34.37 31.69
C SER A 48 13.27 -35.08 32.17
N SER A 49 14.32 -34.31 32.45
CA SER A 49 15.47 -34.64 33.32
C SER A 49 16.40 -35.81 32.96
N LYS A 50 16.11 -36.65 31.95
CA LYS A 50 17.00 -37.79 31.59
C LYS A 50 18.04 -37.46 30.51
N PHE A 51 17.79 -36.43 29.72
CA PHE A 51 18.78 -35.81 28.83
C PHE A 51 19.32 -34.53 29.45
N SER A 52 19.66 -34.55 30.75
CA SER A 52 20.77 -33.73 31.22
C SER A 52 22.03 -34.27 30.54
N VAL A 53 22.14 -34.00 29.24
CA VAL A 53 23.37 -34.04 28.47
C VAL A 53 24.33 -33.27 29.36
N SER A 54 25.29 -33.99 29.95
CA SER A 54 26.42 -33.35 30.60
C SER A 54 26.90 -32.24 29.66
N LYS A 55 27.32 -31.10 30.19
CA LYS A 55 27.75 -29.92 29.41
C LYS A 55 28.87 -30.18 28.37
N HIS A 56 29.22 -31.44 28.10
CA HIS A 56 30.28 -31.92 27.20
C HIS A 56 29.90 -33.09 26.26
N SER A 57 28.64 -33.54 26.15
CA SER A 57 28.32 -34.66 25.24
C SER A 57 27.56 -34.21 23.99
N PHE A 58 28.24 -34.23 22.84
CA PHE A 58 27.61 -34.10 21.52
C PHE A 58 26.55 -35.20 21.32
N VAL A 59 25.30 -34.81 21.10
CA VAL A 59 24.23 -35.73 20.66
C VAL A 59 24.50 -36.07 19.18
N PRO A 60 24.57 -37.36 18.78
CA PRO A 60 24.69 -37.79 17.37
C PRO A 60 23.57 -37.20 16.48
N SER A 61 23.79 -37.10 15.16
CA SER A 61 22.78 -36.57 14.22
C SER A 61 21.48 -37.39 14.21
N ASP A 62 21.59 -38.72 14.28
CA ASP A 62 20.45 -39.63 14.21
C ASP A 62 19.49 -39.46 15.40
N GLU A 63 20.04 -39.31 16.62
CA GLU A 63 19.24 -39.09 17.83
C GLU A 63 18.48 -37.75 17.82
N ARG A 64 18.98 -36.73 17.10
CA ARG A 64 18.29 -35.44 16.98
C ARG A 64 17.10 -35.52 16.01
N SER A 65 17.27 -36.20 14.89
CA SER A 65 16.18 -36.45 13.93
C SER A 65 15.04 -37.23 14.59
N ASP A 66 15.39 -38.23 15.38
CA ASP A 66 14.47 -39.05 16.17
C ASP A 66 13.64 -38.22 17.18
N ILE A 67 14.27 -37.28 17.90
CA ILE A 67 13.58 -36.39 18.85
C ILE A 67 12.59 -35.48 18.11
N LEU A 68 13.00 -34.90 16.98
CA LEU A 68 12.13 -34.06 16.16
C LEU A 68 10.93 -34.87 15.63
N GLN A 69 11.16 -36.11 15.20
CA GLN A 69 10.10 -36.99 14.72
C GLN A 69 9.13 -37.42 15.83
N LEU A 70 9.63 -37.66 17.05
CA LEU A 70 8.79 -37.92 18.23
C LEU A 70 7.90 -36.73 18.57
N GLN A 71 8.40 -35.51 18.41
CA GLN A 71 7.60 -34.31 18.62
C GLN A 71 6.46 -34.22 17.60
N ILE A 72 6.73 -34.46 16.32
CA ILE A 72 5.69 -34.50 15.28
C ILE A 72 4.64 -35.57 15.61
N LEU A 73 5.06 -36.79 15.96
CA LEU A 73 4.14 -37.87 16.29
C LEU A 73 3.28 -37.53 17.52
N SER A 74 3.87 -36.90 18.52
CA SER A 74 3.15 -36.44 19.72
C SER A 74 2.12 -35.36 19.39
N LEU A 75 2.43 -34.43 18.49
CA LEU A 75 1.48 -33.45 17.97
C LEU A 75 0.34 -34.10 17.18
N GLU A 76 0.64 -35.08 16.35
CA GLU A 76 -0.38 -35.83 15.59
C GLU A 76 -1.32 -36.60 16.53
N ILE A 77 -0.80 -37.25 17.58
CA ILE A 77 -1.64 -37.93 18.57
C ILE A 77 -2.48 -36.93 19.36
N LEU A 78 -1.89 -35.80 19.76
CA LEU A 78 -2.63 -34.75 20.45
C LEU A 78 -3.76 -34.21 19.55
N ARG A 79 -3.49 -34.05 18.25
CA ARG A 79 -4.50 -33.73 17.26
C ARG A 79 -5.59 -34.79 17.22
N GLU A 80 -5.27 -36.08 17.08
CA GLU A 80 -6.29 -37.15 17.09
C GLU A 80 -7.13 -37.15 18.39
N ALA A 81 -6.51 -36.80 19.52
CA ALA A 81 -7.17 -36.78 20.82
C ALA A 81 -8.20 -35.65 20.99
N VAL A 82 -8.09 -34.58 20.21
CA VAL A 82 -8.99 -33.42 20.28
C VAL A 82 -9.85 -33.21 19.04
N PHE A 83 -9.43 -33.71 17.87
CA PHE A 83 -10.06 -33.41 16.58
C PHE A 83 -11.54 -33.81 16.57
N GLY A 84 -12.40 -32.83 16.25
CA GLY A 84 -13.86 -32.99 16.26
C GLY A 84 -14.51 -32.98 17.65
N ASN A 85 -13.74 -32.95 18.74
CA ASN A 85 -14.22 -33.01 20.12
C ASN A 85 -14.00 -31.70 20.87
N VAL A 86 -15.03 -30.84 20.87
CA VAL A 86 -15.02 -29.50 21.50
C VAL A 86 -14.60 -29.56 22.98
N ASN A 87 -15.10 -30.54 23.72
CA ASN A 87 -14.78 -30.68 25.14
C ASN A 87 -13.29 -30.89 25.33
N ASN A 88 -12.69 -31.80 24.56
CA ASN A 88 -11.26 -32.08 24.65
C ASN A 88 -10.41 -30.91 24.16
N LEU A 89 -10.86 -30.19 23.12
CA LEU A 89 -10.18 -28.98 22.67
C LEU A 89 -10.15 -27.89 23.75
N GLN A 90 -11.24 -27.73 24.50
CA GLN A 90 -11.32 -26.74 25.61
C GLN A 90 -10.18 -26.89 26.62
N PHE A 91 -9.68 -28.12 26.83
CA PHE A 91 -8.51 -28.36 27.67
C PHE A 91 -7.30 -27.61 27.14
N LEU A 92 -7.02 -27.63 25.83
CA LEU A 92 -5.87 -26.94 25.24
C LEU A 92 -6.00 -25.40 25.25
N CYS A 93 -7.21 -24.87 25.43
CA CYS A 93 -7.49 -23.44 25.38
C CYS A 93 -7.17 -22.68 26.69
N GLU A 94 -6.77 -23.35 27.77
CA GLU A 94 -6.35 -22.68 29.00
C GLU A 94 -5.03 -21.92 28.79
N ASN A 95 -4.94 -20.65 29.24
CA ASN A 95 -3.78 -19.78 28.98
C ASN A 95 -2.42 -20.42 29.32
N GLY A 96 -2.31 -21.11 30.45
CA GLY A 96 -1.07 -21.81 30.84
C GLY A 96 -0.66 -22.90 29.84
N ARG A 97 -1.64 -23.60 29.27
CA ARG A 97 -1.41 -24.65 28.27
C ARG A 97 -1.11 -24.08 26.88
N ILE A 98 -1.68 -22.93 26.53
CA ILE A 98 -1.33 -22.19 25.30
C ILE A 98 0.15 -21.83 25.30
N HIS A 99 0.67 -21.24 26.38
CA HIS A 99 2.10 -20.91 26.49
C HIS A 99 3.00 -22.14 26.43
N LYS A 100 2.62 -23.22 27.12
CA LYS A 100 3.34 -24.50 27.09
C LYS A 100 3.41 -25.07 25.67
N PHE A 101 2.30 -25.06 24.94
CA PHE A 101 2.23 -25.50 23.56
C PHE A 101 3.07 -24.59 22.63
N ALA A 102 2.94 -23.27 22.75
CA ALA A 102 3.74 -22.32 21.96
C ALA A 102 5.25 -22.50 22.19
N ASN A 103 5.68 -22.69 23.44
CA ASN A 103 7.08 -22.96 23.77
C ASN A 103 7.57 -24.27 23.13
N SER A 104 6.71 -25.30 23.03
CA SER A 104 7.08 -26.54 22.35
C SER A 104 7.36 -26.34 20.85
N ILE A 105 6.60 -25.46 20.17
CA ILE A 105 6.82 -25.13 18.76
C ILE A 105 8.15 -24.38 18.57
N CYS A 106 8.49 -23.47 19.48
CA CYS A 106 9.71 -22.67 19.37
C CYS A 106 10.97 -23.43 19.81
N TRP A 107 10.84 -24.41 20.70
CA TRP A 107 11.95 -25.12 21.34
C TRP A 107 12.99 -25.69 20.35
N PRO A 108 12.61 -26.40 19.26
CA PRO A 108 13.58 -26.91 18.29
C PRO A 108 14.46 -25.82 17.73
N ALA A 109 13.86 -24.69 17.35
CA ALA A 109 14.56 -23.55 16.78
C ALA A 109 15.55 -22.90 17.78
N PHE A 110 15.21 -22.90 19.07
CA PHE A 110 16.05 -22.34 20.14
C PHE A 110 17.18 -23.27 20.57
N MET A 111 16.94 -24.59 20.64
CA MET A 111 17.99 -25.57 20.93
C MET A 111 19.16 -25.44 19.96
N PHE A 112 18.87 -25.30 18.66
CA PHE A 112 19.92 -25.13 17.65
C PHE A 112 20.73 -23.83 17.84
N GLN A 113 20.14 -22.78 18.40
CA GLN A 113 20.83 -21.53 18.71
C GLN A 113 21.76 -21.68 19.94
N GLU A 114 21.34 -22.37 21.00
CA GLU A 114 22.16 -22.61 22.20
C GLU A 114 23.37 -23.51 21.92
N PHE A 115 23.20 -24.56 21.11
CA PHE A 115 24.32 -25.42 20.69
C PHE A 115 25.37 -24.64 19.88
N HIS A 116 24.94 -23.63 19.13
CA HIS A 116 25.86 -22.74 18.41
C HIS A 116 26.67 -21.90 19.39
N GLN A 117 26.04 -21.24 20.37
CA GLN A 117 26.74 -20.42 21.37
C GLN A 117 27.75 -21.20 22.21
N GLN A 118 27.46 -22.48 22.53
CA GLN A 118 28.38 -23.34 23.28
C GLN A 118 29.65 -23.70 22.49
N LYS A 119 29.57 -23.86 21.15
CA LYS A 119 30.77 -24.07 20.31
C LYS A 119 31.73 -22.87 20.29
N PHE A 120 31.26 -21.66 20.62
CA PHE A 120 32.13 -20.47 20.72
C PHE A 120 32.88 -20.37 22.05
N LEU A 121 32.46 -21.14 23.07
CA LEU A 121 32.99 -21.04 24.44
C LEU A 121 33.96 -22.17 24.81
N ASP A 122 34.02 -23.27 24.03
CA ASP A 122 34.98 -24.37 24.23
C ASP A 122 36.09 -24.36 23.15
N PRO A 123 37.32 -23.92 23.47
CA PRO A 123 38.46 -23.95 22.54
C PRO A 123 39.13 -25.33 22.41
N GLU A 124 38.68 -26.33 23.16
CA GLU A 124 39.39 -27.61 23.34
C GLU A 124 38.59 -28.80 22.78
N VAL A 125 38.39 -28.87 21.46
CA VAL A 125 38.17 -30.17 20.79
C VAL A 125 39.10 -30.26 19.58
N PRO A 126 40.05 -31.21 19.54
CA PRO A 126 41.04 -31.29 18.46
C PRO A 126 40.39 -31.75 17.16
N ASN A 127 40.56 -30.95 16.10
CA ASN A 127 40.30 -31.34 14.72
C ASN A 127 41.00 -32.67 14.40
N TRP A 128 40.22 -33.69 14.05
CA TRP A 128 40.75 -34.91 13.47
C TRP A 128 41.28 -34.58 12.07
N LYS A 129 42.61 -34.64 11.94
CA LYS A 129 43.30 -34.59 10.66
C LYS A 129 42.94 -35.84 9.86
N LEU A 130 42.55 -35.66 8.60
CA LEU A 130 42.85 -36.64 7.57
C LEU A 130 43.56 -35.93 6.41
N ASP A 131 44.79 -36.38 6.17
CA ASP A 131 45.75 -35.84 5.23
C ASP A 131 45.25 -35.81 3.79
N ARG A 132 45.51 -34.70 3.08
CA ARG A 132 46.07 -34.73 1.72
C ARG A 132 46.86 -33.45 1.43
N GLN A 133 48.15 -33.64 1.18
CA GLN A 133 49.12 -32.64 0.78
C GLN A 133 48.80 -32.05 -0.60
N SER A 134 48.72 -30.73 -0.73
CA SER A 134 49.44 -29.97 -1.78
C SER A 134 49.36 -28.46 -1.54
N THR A 135 50.51 -27.89 -1.18
CA THR A 135 51.06 -26.56 -1.52
C THR A 135 50.12 -25.35 -1.69
N GLY A 136 50.30 -24.38 -0.77
CA GLY A 136 50.45 -22.96 -1.10
C GLY A 136 49.18 -22.10 -1.11
N ASN A 137 48.87 -21.47 0.03
CA ASN A 137 48.68 -20.02 0.20
C ASN A 137 48.19 -19.72 1.63
N SER A 138 48.59 -18.55 2.14
CA SER A 138 48.26 -18.00 3.46
C SER A 138 46.75 -17.92 3.73
N PRO A 139 46.29 -18.08 4.99
CA PRO A 139 44.87 -18.12 5.31
C PRO A 139 44.27 -16.72 5.16
N THR A 140 43.34 -16.58 4.22
CA THR A 140 42.34 -15.50 4.28
C THR A 140 41.25 -15.95 5.25
N LEU A 141 40.71 -14.99 5.99
CA LEU A 141 39.64 -15.16 6.97
C LEU A 141 38.43 -15.86 6.31
N GLU A 142 38.41 -17.19 6.33
CA GLU A 142 37.32 -17.99 5.80
C GLU A 142 36.07 -17.75 6.66
N SER A 143 34.98 -17.40 5.97
CA SER A 143 33.64 -17.27 6.50
C SER A 143 33.26 -18.51 7.30
N PHE A 144 32.93 -18.31 8.57
CA PHE A 144 32.52 -19.36 9.48
C PHE A 144 31.22 -20.07 8.99
N PRO A 145 31.13 -21.40 9.14
CA PRO A 145 29.96 -22.18 8.73
C PRO A 145 28.70 -21.78 9.52
N SER A 146 27.58 -21.58 8.81
CA SER A 146 26.28 -21.23 9.41
C SER A 146 25.63 -22.45 10.09
N PRO A 147 24.64 -22.30 10.99
CA PRO A 147 23.99 -23.39 11.75
C PRO A 147 23.37 -24.53 10.89
N VAL A 148 23.33 -24.35 9.57
CA VAL A 148 22.96 -25.33 8.55
C VAL A 148 23.95 -26.50 8.42
N ASP A 149 25.14 -26.42 9.02
CA ASP A 149 26.12 -27.53 8.95
C ASP A 149 25.93 -28.60 10.04
N ILE A 150 24.84 -28.55 10.84
CA ILE A 150 24.59 -29.42 12.01
C ILE A 150 23.39 -30.40 11.82
N LEU A 151 22.41 -30.03 10.99
CA LEU A 151 21.45 -30.89 10.28
C LEU A 151 21.45 -30.42 8.82
N ASN A 152 21.34 -31.34 7.86
CA ASN A 152 21.27 -30.95 6.45
C ASN A 152 20.07 -29.99 6.25
N THR A 153 20.20 -28.90 5.49
CA THR A 153 19.13 -27.91 5.26
C THR A 153 17.80 -28.57 4.89
N THR A 154 17.89 -29.68 4.16
CA THR A 154 16.78 -30.53 3.73
C THR A 154 16.00 -31.13 4.89
N GLU A 155 16.66 -31.65 5.92
CA GLU A 155 16.03 -32.27 7.09
C GLU A 155 15.27 -31.25 7.93
N TRP A 156 15.84 -30.04 8.11
CA TRP A 156 15.17 -28.94 8.81
C TRP A 156 13.96 -28.42 8.04
N ASN A 157 14.06 -28.31 6.72
CA ASN A 157 12.93 -27.95 5.87
C ASN A 157 11.81 -28.99 5.97
N GLU A 158 12.14 -30.28 5.87
CA GLU A 158 11.17 -31.37 5.98
C GLU A 158 10.49 -31.38 7.35
N TYR A 159 11.26 -31.21 8.43
CA TYR A 159 10.72 -31.08 9.78
C TYR A 159 9.78 -29.87 9.90
N SER A 160 10.20 -28.69 9.41
CA SER A 160 9.40 -27.46 9.46
C SER A 160 8.07 -27.61 8.71
N VAL A 161 8.09 -28.31 7.56
CA VAL A 161 6.88 -28.65 6.80
C VAL A 161 5.98 -29.62 7.59
N LYS A 162 6.53 -30.70 8.15
CA LYS A 162 5.77 -31.68 8.96
C LYS A 162 5.15 -31.01 10.19
N LEU A 163 5.89 -30.15 10.88
CA LEU A 163 5.41 -29.39 12.03
C LEU A 163 4.25 -28.47 11.65
N SER A 164 4.41 -27.72 10.56
CA SER A 164 3.39 -26.80 10.06
C SER A 164 2.12 -27.55 9.62
N LYS A 165 2.27 -28.69 8.94
CA LYS A 165 1.16 -29.58 8.57
C LYS A 165 0.46 -30.15 9.81
N ALA A 166 1.21 -30.63 10.79
CA ALA A 166 0.65 -31.16 12.04
C ALA A 166 -0.17 -30.10 12.79
N LEU A 167 0.34 -28.86 12.88
CA LEU A 167 -0.40 -27.76 13.51
C LEU A 167 -1.66 -27.36 12.73
N CYS A 168 -1.57 -27.27 11.39
CA CYS A 168 -2.73 -27.01 10.54
C CYS A 168 -3.77 -28.15 10.63
N SER A 169 -3.35 -29.37 10.99
CA SER A 169 -4.22 -30.54 11.04
C SER A 169 -5.27 -30.52 12.15
N PHE A 170 -5.13 -29.59 13.10
CA PHE A 170 -6.17 -29.30 14.09
C PHE A 170 -7.40 -28.61 13.47
N LEU A 171 -7.25 -27.90 12.34
CA LEU A 171 -8.34 -27.24 11.61
C LEU A 171 -8.89 -28.09 10.46
N LEU A 172 -7.99 -28.69 9.67
CA LEU A 172 -8.32 -29.45 8.45
C LEU A 172 -7.69 -30.85 8.51
N PRO A 173 -8.23 -31.87 7.83
CA PRO A 173 -7.54 -33.16 7.74
C PRO A 173 -6.17 -33.04 7.04
N PRO A 174 -5.18 -33.88 7.39
CA PRO A 174 -3.86 -33.86 6.76
C PRO A 174 -3.91 -33.91 5.22
N ASN A 175 -4.87 -34.63 4.64
CA ASN A 175 -5.02 -34.80 3.19
C ASN A 175 -5.39 -33.49 2.46
N GLU A 176 -6.02 -32.54 3.15
CA GLU A 176 -6.45 -31.25 2.63
C GLU A 176 -5.36 -30.17 2.76
N ILE A 177 -4.28 -30.47 3.50
CA ILE A 177 -3.18 -29.55 3.79
C ILE A 177 -2.09 -29.71 2.73
N ARG A 178 -2.43 -29.36 1.49
CA ARG A 178 -1.45 -29.13 0.42
C ARG A 178 -1.18 -27.65 0.25
N TYR A 179 0.11 -27.30 0.13
CA TYR A 179 0.55 -25.99 -0.33
C TYR A 179 0.56 -26.04 -1.86
N CYS A 180 -0.38 -25.34 -2.50
CA CYS A 180 -0.37 -25.17 -3.95
C CYS A 180 -0.52 -23.67 -4.24
N PRO A 181 0.52 -22.99 -4.76
CA PRO A 181 0.37 -21.64 -5.26
C PRO A 181 -0.64 -21.65 -6.42
N GLY A 182 -1.74 -20.91 -6.31
CA GLY A 182 -2.64 -20.63 -7.43
C GLY A 182 -3.69 -21.69 -7.80
N SER A 183 -3.95 -22.72 -6.98
CA SER A 183 -5.06 -23.65 -7.26
C SER A 183 -6.41 -23.11 -6.79
N THR A 184 -7.46 -23.37 -7.57
CA THR A 184 -8.87 -23.11 -7.19
C THR A 184 -9.23 -24.01 -6.01
N VAL A 185 -9.24 -23.44 -4.81
CA VAL A 185 -9.56 -24.14 -3.56
C VAL A 185 -11.05 -24.49 -3.54
N THR A 186 -11.36 -25.78 -3.51
CA THR A 186 -12.73 -26.31 -3.44
C THR A 186 -13.26 -26.29 -2.00
N LYS A 187 -14.58 -26.11 -1.85
CA LYS A 187 -15.26 -26.15 -0.56
C LYS A 187 -15.12 -27.54 0.06
N ILE A 188 -14.66 -27.60 1.31
CA ILE A 188 -14.45 -28.86 2.01
C ILE A 188 -15.70 -29.17 2.84
N SER A 189 -16.32 -30.34 2.62
CA SER A 189 -17.41 -30.83 3.46
C SER A 189 -16.85 -31.79 4.52
N LEU A 190 -16.68 -31.30 5.75
CA LEU A 190 -16.23 -32.13 6.88
C LEU A 190 -17.35 -32.36 7.91
N PRO A 191 -17.40 -33.54 8.56
CA PRO A 191 -18.34 -33.83 9.66
C PRO A 191 -17.83 -33.25 10.99
N ILE A 192 -17.44 -31.98 11.01
CA ILE A 192 -16.98 -31.27 12.23
C ILE A 192 -17.97 -30.19 12.59
N SER A 193 -18.26 -30.05 13.89
CA SER A 193 -19.14 -29.00 14.38
C SER A 193 -18.51 -27.61 14.18
N LEU A 194 -19.33 -26.62 13.82
CA LEU A 194 -18.88 -25.22 13.71
C LEU A 194 -18.25 -24.71 15.02
N ALA A 195 -18.77 -25.15 16.17
CA ALA A 195 -18.24 -24.81 17.49
C ALA A 195 -16.80 -25.29 17.69
N TYR A 196 -16.45 -26.47 17.16
CA TYR A 196 -15.07 -26.94 17.19
C TYR A 196 -14.16 -26.05 16.33
N TRP A 197 -14.56 -25.75 15.10
CA TRP A 197 -13.77 -24.90 14.21
C TRP A 197 -13.55 -23.50 14.78
N GLU A 198 -14.60 -22.90 15.34
CA GLU A 198 -14.50 -21.62 16.03
C GLU A 198 -13.47 -21.69 17.16
N GLN A 199 -13.64 -22.60 18.12
CA GLN A 199 -12.74 -22.71 19.27
C GLN A 199 -11.29 -23.01 18.84
N CYS A 200 -11.11 -23.84 17.80
CA CYS A 200 -9.81 -24.23 17.28
C CYS A 200 -9.10 -23.06 16.60
N ALA A 201 -9.81 -22.30 15.77
CA ALA A 201 -9.27 -21.10 15.13
C ALA A 201 -8.82 -20.07 16.17
N ARG A 202 -9.66 -19.81 17.19
CA ARG A 202 -9.31 -18.91 18.29
C ARG A 202 -8.05 -19.37 19.03
N TRP A 203 -7.97 -20.67 19.32
CA TRP A 203 -6.82 -21.29 19.99
C TRP A 203 -5.52 -21.16 19.17
N ILE A 204 -5.56 -21.44 17.87
CA ILE A 204 -4.38 -21.32 17.00
C ILE A 204 -3.92 -19.87 16.88
N ILE A 205 -4.84 -18.90 16.73
CA ILE A 205 -4.50 -17.47 16.70
C ILE A 205 -3.73 -17.06 17.97
N LYS A 206 -4.15 -17.55 19.16
CA LYS A 206 -3.44 -17.30 20.43
C LYS A 206 -2.06 -17.97 20.50
N ILE A 207 -1.94 -19.19 19.96
CA ILE A 207 -0.64 -19.87 19.85
C ILE A 207 0.30 -19.05 18.98
N LEU A 208 -0.12 -18.68 17.77
CA LEU A 208 0.69 -17.88 16.85
C LEU A 208 1.06 -16.52 17.48
N SER A 209 0.10 -15.89 18.19
CA SER A 209 0.33 -14.66 18.96
C SER A 209 1.41 -14.80 20.03
N THR A 210 1.73 -16.02 20.46
CA THR A 210 2.78 -16.31 21.43
C THR A 210 4.07 -16.76 20.75
N VAL A 211 3.98 -17.62 19.73
CA VAL A 211 5.13 -18.18 18.99
C VAL A 211 5.96 -17.08 18.31
N PHE A 212 5.31 -16.15 17.60
CA PHE A 212 6.04 -15.14 16.82
C PHE A 212 6.79 -14.09 17.68
N PRO A 213 6.23 -13.56 18.78
CA PRO A 213 7.02 -12.76 19.71
C PRO A 213 8.22 -13.52 20.28
N CYS A 214 8.07 -14.81 20.61
CA CYS A 214 9.18 -15.63 21.09
C CYS A 214 10.27 -15.78 20.01
N ILE A 215 9.88 -15.99 18.75
CA ILE A 215 10.79 -16.01 17.60
C ILE A 215 11.52 -14.66 17.45
N LYS A 216 10.79 -13.53 17.54
CA LYS A 216 11.35 -12.18 17.41
C LYS A 216 12.34 -11.86 18.55
N ALA A 217 12.08 -12.32 19.77
CA ALA A 217 12.99 -12.13 20.90
C ALA A 217 14.38 -12.78 20.69
N CYS A 218 14.50 -13.70 19.72
CA CYS A 218 15.75 -14.35 19.35
C CYS A 218 16.51 -13.66 18.22
N ALA A 219 15.96 -12.61 17.60
CA ALA A 219 16.70 -11.76 16.68
C ALA A 219 17.73 -10.94 17.46
N SER A 220 18.98 -10.90 16.98
CA SER A 220 19.93 -9.88 17.45
C SER A 220 19.47 -8.50 16.97
N GLU A 221 20.08 -7.42 17.45
CA GLU A 221 19.77 -6.05 17.01
C GLU A 221 19.87 -5.83 15.49
N THR A 222 20.44 -6.77 14.72
CA THR A 222 20.62 -6.63 13.28
C THR A 222 19.89 -7.66 12.41
N GLU A 223 19.84 -8.98 12.71
CA GLU A 223 19.16 -9.98 11.84
C GLU A 223 18.68 -11.27 12.56
N LEU A 224 17.68 -11.97 11.97
CA LEU A 224 17.16 -13.25 12.47
C LEU A 224 17.96 -14.44 11.88
N PRO A 225 18.32 -15.48 12.68
CA PRO A 225 19.02 -16.65 12.16
C PRO A 225 18.27 -17.37 11.02
N ASN A 226 19.01 -17.87 10.02
CA ASN A 226 18.45 -18.49 8.80
C ASN A 226 17.47 -19.64 9.08
N HIS A 227 17.78 -20.53 10.03
CA HIS A 227 16.91 -21.67 10.35
C HIS A 227 15.57 -21.23 10.98
N ILE A 228 15.59 -20.18 11.81
CA ILE A 228 14.38 -19.59 12.40
C ILE A 228 13.54 -18.90 11.33
N ARG A 229 14.20 -18.21 10.38
CA ARG A 229 13.55 -17.57 9.24
C ARG A 229 12.83 -18.59 8.35
N ILE A 230 13.47 -19.71 8.03
CA ILE A 230 12.88 -20.82 7.28
C ILE A 230 11.62 -21.34 7.99
N LEU A 231 11.72 -21.68 9.28
CA LEU A 231 10.60 -22.20 10.06
C LEU A 231 9.43 -21.19 10.10
N SER A 232 9.74 -19.92 10.35
CA SER A 232 8.75 -18.83 10.38
C SER A 232 8.01 -18.71 9.05
N ASN A 233 8.73 -18.68 7.92
CA ASN A 233 8.14 -18.54 6.59
C ASN A 233 7.24 -19.73 6.24
N ILE A 234 7.71 -20.96 6.47
CA ILE A 234 6.93 -22.18 6.20
C ILE A 234 5.65 -22.17 7.05
N LEU A 235 5.78 -21.90 8.36
CA LEU A 235 4.64 -21.85 9.26
C LEU A 235 3.60 -20.80 8.81
N GLN A 236 4.06 -19.63 8.38
CA GLN A 236 3.19 -18.56 7.89
C GLN A 236 2.43 -18.94 6.62
N HIS A 237 3.09 -19.51 5.61
CA HIS A 237 2.43 -19.97 4.37
C HIS A 237 1.37 -21.03 4.65
N TYR A 238 1.69 -22.05 5.46
CA TYR A 238 0.74 -23.11 5.81
C TYR A 238 -0.46 -22.56 6.59
N MET A 239 -0.25 -21.63 7.52
CA MET A 239 -1.32 -21.02 8.29
C MET A 239 -2.23 -20.14 7.45
N LEU A 240 -1.68 -19.27 6.59
CA LEU A 240 -2.47 -18.43 5.68
C LEU A 240 -3.34 -19.29 4.75
N SER A 241 -2.74 -20.31 4.13
CA SER A 241 -3.47 -21.24 3.26
C SER A 241 -4.59 -21.98 4.00
N THR A 242 -4.32 -22.43 5.23
CA THR A 242 -5.29 -23.15 6.06
C THR A 242 -6.44 -22.23 6.52
N PHE A 243 -6.14 -21.02 6.99
CA PHE A 243 -7.17 -20.05 7.37
C PHE A 243 -8.04 -19.66 6.18
N LYS A 244 -7.45 -19.47 5.00
CA LYS A 244 -8.20 -19.23 3.75
C LYS A 244 -9.16 -20.37 3.43
N LYS A 245 -8.69 -21.62 3.47
CA LYS A 245 -9.52 -22.83 3.28
C LYS A 245 -10.66 -22.94 4.29
N VAL A 246 -10.39 -22.64 5.56
CA VAL A 246 -11.39 -22.63 6.63
C VAL A 246 -12.46 -21.58 6.36
N LEU A 247 -12.09 -20.35 6.00
CA LEU A 247 -13.06 -19.29 5.69
C LEU A 247 -13.86 -19.57 4.41
N ILE A 248 -13.27 -20.20 3.39
CA ILE A 248 -14.02 -20.67 2.20
C ILE A 248 -15.09 -21.69 2.60
N SER A 249 -14.77 -22.56 3.56
CA SER A 249 -15.67 -23.64 3.98
C SER A 249 -16.75 -23.15 4.98
N ALA A 250 -16.38 -22.25 5.89
CA ALA A 250 -17.25 -21.65 6.90
C ALA A 250 -17.01 -20.13 7.04
N PRO A 251 -17.61 -19.30 6.16
CA PRO A 251 -17.46 -17.84 6.20
C PRO A 251 -17.91 -17.19 7.53
N VAL A 252 -18.86 -17.82 8.23
CA VAL A 252 -19.38 -17.36 9.53
C VAL A 252 -18.28 -17.18 10.59
N LEU A 253 -17.18 -17.93 10.47
CA LEU A 253 -16.05 -17.86 11.40
C LEU A 253 -15.30 -16.53 11.32
N LEU A 254 -15.44 -15.74 10.25
CA LEU A 254 -14.76 -14.45 10.08
C LEU A 254 -14.92 -13.55 11.32
N LYS A 255 -16.09 -13.56 11.96
CA LYS A 255 -16.32 -12.80 13.20
C LYS A 255 -15.39 -13.25 14.33
N SER A 256 -15.25 -14.56 14.55
CA SER A 256 -14.37 -15.12 15.57
C SER A 256 -12.89 -14.84 15.26
N PHE A 257 -12.50 -14.88 13.98
CA PHE A 257 -11.15 -14.51 13.55
C PHE A 257 -10.83 -13.03 13.85
N ARG A 258 -11.80 -12.13 13.65
CA ARG A 258 -11.67 -10.70 13.99
C ARG A 258 -11.56 -10.48 15.50
N GLU A 259 -12.42 -11.12 16.28
CA GLU A 259 -12.45 -10.97 17.75
C GLU A 259 -11.14 -11.39 18.42
N GLU A 260 -10.45 -12.37 17.86
CA GLU A 260 -9.14 -12.82 18.37
C GLU A 260 -7.94 -12.06 17.78
N GLY A 261 -8.18 -11.07 16.91
CA GLY A 261 -7.12 -10.22 16.37
C GLY A 261 -6.30 -10.85 15.24
N LEU A 262 -6.89 -11.66 14.35
CA LEU A 262 -6.18 -12.24 13.20
C LEU A 262 -5.45 -11.18 12.36
N TRP A 263 -6.10 -10.04 12.09
CA TRP A 263 -5.51 -9.02 11.24
C TRP A 263 -4.35 -8.29 11.91
N ASP A 264 -4.49 -8.01 13.22
CA ASP A 264 -3.41 -7.46 14.03
C ASP A 264 -2.23 -8.44 14.09
N LEU A 265 -2.51 -9.74 14.18
CA LEU A 265 -1.52 -10.80 14.15
C LEU A 265 -0.75 -10.75 12.81
N ILE A 266 -1.45 -10.95 11.68
CA ILE A 266 -0.87 -10.98 10.33
C ILE A 266 -0.07 -9.69 10.05
N PHE A 267 -0.69 -8.52 10.13
CA PHE A 267 -0.04 -7.26 9.71
C PHE A 267 0.87 -6.64 10.79
N SER A 268 1.11 -7.31 11.91
CA SER A 268 2.08 -6.84 12.89
C SER A 268 3.53 -6.96 12.39
N GLU A 269 4.39 -6.09 12.91
CA GLU A 269 5.85 -6.23 12.85
C GLU A 269 6.39 -7.51 13.51
N LYS A 270 5.52 -8.33 14.11
CA LYS A 270 5.90 -9.57 14.79
C LYS A 270 5.87 -10.77 13.84
N ILE A 271 5.16 -10.70 12.71
CA ILE A 271 4.90 -11.86 11.84
C ILE A 271 5.40 -11.59 10.44
N PHE A 272 4.78 -10.65 9.73
CA PHE A 272 5.24 -10.26 8.42
C PHE A 272 6.11 -9.03 8.59
N TYR A 273 7.40 -9.15 8.26
CA TYR A 273 8.34 -8.03 8.23
C TYR A 273 7.90 -7.01 7.15
N PHE A 274 6.85 -6.26 7.41
CA PHE A 274 6.49 -5.05 6.69
C PHE A 274 7.45 -3.95 7.17
N GLY A 275 8.69 -3.94 6.67
CA GLY A 275 9.63 -2.88 7.06
C GLY A 275 11.11 -3.00 6.71
N SER A 276 11.65 -4.16 6.27
CA SER A 276 13.10 -4.24 5.99
C SER A 276 13.48 -5.28 4.94
N SER A 277 14.51 -4.94 4.18
CA SER A 277 14.99 -5.51 2.93
C SER A 277 15.70 -6.87 3.03
N LEU A 278 15.63 -7.58 1.90
CA LEU A 278 16.66 -8.40 1.28
C LEU A 278 16.70 -9.93 1.56
N GLU A 279 16.61 -10.64 0.43
CA GLU A 279 17.14 -11.97 0.12
C GLU A 279 16.67 -13.17 0.96
N CYS A 280 15.76 -13.98 0.40
CA CYS A 280 16.09 -15.30 -0.16
C CYS A 280 14.83 -16.20 -0.25
N ILE A 281 14.19 -16.29 -1.44
CA ILE A 281 13.09 -17.24 -1.71
C ILE A 281 13.30 -17.93 -3.07
N HIS A 282 14.51 -18.42 -3.36
CA HIS A 282 14.75 -19.12 -4.63
C HIS A 282 14.90 -20.65 -4.55
N GLN A 283 14.77 -21.29 -3.39
CA GLN A 283 15.07 -22.74 -3.29
C GLN A 283 13.99 -23.68 -2.76
N ILE A 284 12.83 -23.23 -2.28
CA ILE A 284 11.98 -24.14 -1.47
C ILE A 284 10.83 -24.80 -2.27
N VAL A 285 10.44 -24.31 -3.45
CA VAL A 285 9.27 -24.85 -4.17
C VAL A 285 9.64 -25.81 -5.32
N GLY A 286 10.93 -25.95 -5.67
CA GLY A 286 11.33 -26.70 -6.88
C GLY A 286 11.56 -28.21 -6.71
N GLU A 287 11.93 -28.70 -5.53
CA GLU A 287 12.61 -30.02 -5.43
C GLU A 287 11.91 -31.07 -4.56
N THR A 288 10.86 -30.74 -3.81
CA THR A 288 10.26 -31.70 -2.84
C THR A 288 8.99 -32.40 -3.31
N GLU A 289 8.45 -32.11 -4.49
CA GLU A 289 7.21 -32.77 -4.98
C GLU A 289 7.40 -33.68 -6.21
N THR A 290 8.62 -33.90 -6.71
CA THR A 290 8.85 -34.75 -7.90
C THR A 290 9.29 -36.19 -7.61
N GLN A 291 9.40 -36.62 -6.35
CA GLN A 291 9.85 -37.98 -6.04
C GLN A 291 8.97 -38.71 -5.01
N THR A 292 7.67 -38.80 -5.26
CA THR A 292 6.87 -39.99 -4.89
C THR A 292 5.50 -39.84 -5.55
N ASP A 293 5.41 -40.24 -6.82
CA ASP A 293 4.21 -40.85 -7.41
C ASP A 293 4.57 -41.31 -8.84
N HIS A 294 5.18 -42.50 -8.92
CA HIS A 294 5.19 -43.25 -10.16
C HIS A 294 3.76 -43.73 -10.43
N PHE A 295 3.10 -43.19 -11.46
CA PHE A 295 2.36 -43.96 -12.49
C PHE A 295 1.81 -43.02 -13.59
N THR A 296 2.50 -43.07 -14.74
CA THR A 296 2.01 -43.03 -16.14
C THR A 296 1.05 -41.95 -16.65
N ASP A 297 1.56 -41.30 -17.70
CA ASP A 297 0.93 -40.83 -18.95
C ASP A 297 0.49 -39.37 -19.13
N ALA A 298 1.37 -38.66 -19.85
CA ALA A 298 1.13 -37.76 -20.97
C ALA A 298 0.22 -36.52 -20.80
N ALA A 299 0.86 -35.34 -20.77
CA ALA A 299 0.71 -34.33 -21.82
C ALA A 299 1.71 -33.19 -21.60
N GLU A 300 2.47 -32.88 -22.64
CA GLU A 300 3.37 -31.73 -22.74
C GLU A 300 2.60 -30.43 -22.44
N SER A 301 3.08 -29.62 -21.49
CA SER A 301 2.65 -28.24 -21.34
C SER A 301 3.85 -27.34 -21.05
N THR A 302 4.19 -26.64 -22.13
CA THR A 302 5.04 -25.47 -22.30
C THR A 302 5.26 -24.60 -21.05
N GLY A 303 6.54 -24.43 -20.71
CA GLY A 303 6.99 -23.56 -19.63
C GLY A 303 6.62 -22.10 -19.83
N TYR A 304 5.79 -21.58 -18.93
CA TYR A 304 5.66 -20.15 -18.66
C TYR A 304 6.48 -19.83 -17.40
N LYS A 305 7.70 -19.32 -17.59
CA LYS A 305 8.37 -18.54 -16.54
C LYS A 305 7.64 -17.20 -16.44
N SER A 306 6.75 -17.06 -15.48
CA SER A 306 6.14 -15.76 -15.15
C SER A 306 7.18 -14.89 -14.44
N ASN A 307 7.71 -13.89 -15.13
CA ASN A 307 8.44 -12.78 -14.53
C ASN A 307 7.43 -11.93 -13.72
N LEU A 308 7.26 -12.23 -12.43
CA LEU A 308 6.56 -11.36 -11.49
C LEU A 308 7.62 -10.64 -10.64
N PRO A 309 7.58 -9.29 -10.51
CA PRO A 309 8.57 -8.55 -9.75
C PRO A 309 8.55 -8.96 -8.27
N ASP A 310 9.75 -8.89 -7.68
CA ASP A 310 10.24 -9.27 -6.34
C ASP A 310 9.43 -8.72 -5.13
N VAL A 311 8.11 -8.91 -5.11
CA VAL A 311 7.29 -8.75 -3.91
C VAL A 311 7.33 -10.06 -3.15
N ASN A 312 7.75 -10.02 -1.88
CA ASN A 312 7.80 -11.18 -1.01
C ASN A 312 6.45 -11.93 -1.08
N ILE A 313 6.46 -13.12 -1.69
CA ILE A 313 5.27 -13.91 -2.09
C ILE A 313 4.25 -13.98 -0.95
N LEU A 314 4.76 -14.08 0.28
CA LEU A 314 4.00 -14.19 1.51
C LEU A 314 3.21 -12.92 1.88
N GLN A 315 3.78 -11.73 1.66
CA GLN A 315 3.08 -10.46 1.89
C GLN A 315 1.93 -10.30 0.88
N SER A 316 2.15 -10.69 -0.37
CA SER A 316 1.11 -10.72 -1.40
C SER A 316 0.00 -11.72 -1.05
N GLU A 317 0.35 -12.91 -0.53
CA GLU A 317 -0.61 -13.90 -0.07
C GLU A 317 -1.45 -13.39 1.13
N ALA A 318 -0.81 -12.71 2.08
CA ALA A 318 -1.49 -12.11 3.22
C ALA A 318 -2.48 -11.00 2.79
N ILE A 319 -2.07 -10.12 1.87
CA ILE A 319 -2.93 -9.09 1.29
C ILE A 319 -4.09 -9.73 0.53
N SER A 320 -3.83 -10.75 -0.29
CA SER A 320 -4.88 -11.49 -1.01
C SER A 320 -5.87 -12.20 -0.08
N PHE A 321 -5.39 -12.72 1.06
CA PHE A 321 -6.26 -13.34 2.07
C PHE A 321 -7.18 -12.30 2.74
N LEU A 322 -6.65 -11.12 3.07
CA LEU A 322 -7.46 -10.03 3.61
C LEU A 322 -8.46 -9.51 2.57
N GLU A 323 -8.05 -9.34 1.31
CA GLU A 323 -8.92 -8.96 0.20
C GLU A 323 -10.09 -9.95 0.04
N PHE A 324 -9.80 -11.24 0.08
CA PHE A 324 -10.81 -12.29 0.08
C PHE A 324 -11.79 -12.12 1.26
N ALA A 325 -11.30 -11.94 2.48
CA ALA A 325 -12.15 -11.78 3.65
C ALA A 325 -13.03 -10.51 3.58
N ALA A 326 -12.48 -9.41 3.04
CA ALA A 326 -13.19 -8.15 2.86
C ALA A 326 -14.31 -8.23 1.80
N THR A 327 -14.21 -9.19 0.86
CA THR A 327 -15.13 -9.37 -0.27
C THR A 327 -16.03 -10.60 -0.15
N LEU A 328 -15.98 -11.30 0.99
CA LEU A 328 -16.89 -12.40 1.28
C LEU A 328 -18.36 -11.93 1.26
N ASN A 329 -19.22 -12.66 0.56
CA ASN A 329 -20.63 -12.29 0.38
C ASN A 329 -21.40 -12.20 1.72
N GLU A 330 -21.04 -13.03 2.70
CA GLU A 330 -21.64 -13.02 4.04
C GLU A 330 -21.10 -11.88 4.93
N ASN A 331 -20.09 -11.14 4.47
CA ASN A 331 -19.50 -10.05 5.21
C ASN A 331 -20.33 -8.76 5.08
N THR A 332 -21.02 -8.40 6.14
CA THR A 332 -21.85 -7.18 6.19
C THR A 332 -21.05 -5.92 6.55
N ASN A 333 -19.81 -6.05 7.02
CA ASN A 333 -18.97 -4.93 7.42
C ASN A 333 -17.49 -5.27 7.22
N ASN A 334 -16.86 -4.60 6.25
CA ASN A 334 -15.44 -4.77 5.93
C ASN A 334 -14.52 -3.71 6.57
N LEU A 335 -15.01 -2.95 7.56
CA LEU A 335 -14.22 -1.96 8.31
C LEU A 335 -12.95 -2.55 8.94
N PRO A 336 -12.97 -3.74 9.59
CA PRO A 336 -11.76 -4.31 10.19
C PRO A 336 -10.68 -4.62 9.16
N GLU A 337 -11.07 -5.19 8.01
CA GLU A 337 -10.14 -5.51 6.93
C GLU A 337 -9.59 -4.24 6.27
N CYS A 338 -10.44 -3.26 5.97
CA CYS A 338 -10.00 -1.98 5.41
C CYS A 338 -9.06 -1.24 6.36
N SER A 339 -9.31 -1.30 7.67
CA SER A 339 -8.46 -0.67 8.68
C SER A 339 -7.08 -1.33 8.73
N ALA A 340 -7.00 -2.67 8.73
CA ALA A 340 -5.73 -3.37 8.75
C ALA A 340 -4.92 -3.12 7.47
N LEU A 341 -5.58 -3.12 6.31
CA LEU A 341 -4.94 -2.82 5.03
C LEU A 341 -4.43 -1.38 4.95
N LEU A 342 -5.16 -0.44 5.56
CA LEU A 342 -4.77 0.97 5.65
C LEU A 342 -3.57 1.17 6.57
N SER A 343 -3.55 0.51 7.73
CA SER A 343 -2.38 0.52 8.61
C SER A 343 -1.15 -0.04 7.87
N ALA A 344 -1.30 -1.14 7.14
CA ALA A 344 -0.23 -1.71 6.34
C ALA A 344 0.28 -0.73 5.25
N LEU A 345 -0.63 0.01 4.61
CA LEU A 345 -0.28 1.04 3.62
C LEU A 345 0.58 2.14 4.25
N GLU A 346 0.20 2.64 5.42
CA GLU A 346 0.92 3.69 6.16
C GLU A 346 2.30 3.22 6.62
N HIS A 347 2.48 1.94 6.95
CA HIS A 347 3.78 1.36 7.30
C HIS A 347 4.68 1.06 6.09
N CYS A 348 4.12 0.84 4.90
CA CYS A 348 4.86 0.40 3.71
C CYS A 348 5.35 1.55 2.80
N THR A 349 5.33 2.81 3.25
CA THR A 349 5.64 3.98 2.41
C THR A 349 7.03 3.93 1.75
N ASN A 350 7.98 3.18 2.31
CA ASN A 350 9.34 3.08 1.75
C ASN A 350 9.48 2.02 0.64
N GLY A 351 8.49 1.12 0.48
CA GLY A 351 8.49 0.00 -0.46
C GLY A 351 7.37 0.10 -1.50
N PRO A 352 7.59 0.75 -2.66
CA PRO A 352 6.52 1.06 -3.61
C PRO A 352 5.83 -0.18 -4.20
N GLY A 353 6.52 -1.32 -4.33
CA GLY A 353 5.92 -2.57 -4.84
C GLY A 353 4.81 -3.15 -3.93
N LEU A 354 5.00 -3.08 -2.61
CA LEU A 354 3.96 -3.49 -1.64
C LEU A 354 2.79 -2.52 -1.65
N VAL A 355 3.07 -1.22 -1.70
CA VAL A 355 2.05 -0.17 -1.80
C VAL A 355 1.17 -0.39 -3.04
N VAL A 356 1.77 -0.69 -4.19
CA VAL A 356 1.03 -1.02 -5.42
C VAL A 356 0.09 -2.22 -5.21
N THR A 357 0.53 -3.25 -4.48
CA THR A 357 -0.28 -4.45 -4.21
C THR A 357 -1.45 -4.12 -3.29
N ILE A 358 -1.21 -3.34 -2.23
CA ILE A 358 -2.25 -2.86 -1.30
C ILE A 358 -3.29 -2.00 -2.03
N LEU A 359 -2.84 -1.07 -2.88
CA LEU A 359 -3.73 -0.21 -3.65
C LEU A 359 -4.60 -1.02 -4.63
N LYS A 360 -4.04 -2.04 -5.30
CA LYS A 360 -4.82 -2.97 -6.14
C LYS A 360 -5.90 -3.66 -5.33
N SER A 361 -5.58 -4.12 -4.12
CA SER A 361 -6.58 -4.75 -3.25
C SER A 361 -7.68 -3.81 -2.80
N PHE A 362 -7.37 -2.54 -2.48
CA PHE A 362 -8.42 -1.56 -2.22
C PHE A 362 -9.39 -1.37 -3.41
N HIS A 363 -8.89 -1.38 -4.65
CA HIS A 363 -9.77 -1.32 -5.83
C HIS A 363 -10.66 -2.57 -5.95
N VAL A 364 -10.10 -3.76 -5.74
CA VAL A 364 -10.88 -5.00 -5.81
C VAL A 364 -11.98 -5.00 -4.74
N ILE A 365 -11.64 -4.60 -3.51
CA ILE A 365 -12.60 -4.50 -2.41
C ILE A 365 -13.72 -3.49 -2.74
N LEU A 366 -13.36 -2.31 -3.25
CA LEU A 366 -14.33 -1.29 -3.64
C LEU A 366 -15.29 -1.78 -4.74
N LYS A 367 -14.78 -2.55 -5.70
CA LYS A 367 -15.59 -3.09 -6.82
C LYS A 367 -16.49 -4.25 -6.41
N LEU A 368 -16.02 -5.15 -5.55
CA LEU A 368 -16.74 -6.37 -5.20
C LEU A 368 -17.67 -6.20 -3.99
N ALA A 369 -17.34 -5.29 -3.07
CA ALA A 369 -18.10 -5.03 -1.84
C ALA A 369 -18.46 -3.54 -1.70
N THR A 370 -19.00 -2.94 -2.77
CA THR A 370 -19.12 -1.48 -2.92
C THR A 370 -19.86 -0.80 -1.75
N GLU A 371 -21.05 -1.25 -1.39
CA GLU A 371 -21.86 -0.60 -0.35
C GLU A 371 -21.18 -0.59 1.02
N GLN A 372 -20.64 -1.74 1.46
CA GLN A 372 -19.92 -1.81 2.74
C GLN A 372 -18.64 -0.96 2.69
N THR A 373 -17.93 -1.01 1.57
CA THR A 373 -16.64 -0.31 1.40
C THR A 373 -16.82 1.20 1.41
N LEU A 374 -17.89 1.75 0.83
CA LEU A 374 -18.16 3.19 0.86
C LEU A 374 -18.29 3.71 2.31
N VAL A 375 -18.97 2.94 3.17
CA VAL A 375 -19.12 3.26 4.60
C VAL A 375 -17.79 3.16 5.34
N SER A 376 -17.04 2.08 5.11
CA SER A 376 -15.72 1.87 5.72
C SER A 376 -14.72 2.95 5.31
N PHE A 377 -14.65 3.30 4.02
CA PHE A 377 -13.75 4.32 3.49
C PHE A 377 -14.05 5.69 4.08
N LYS A 378 -15.34 6.03 4.24
CA LYS A 378 -15.76 7.24 4.92
C LYS A 378 -15.32 7.25 6.39
N SER A 379 -15.55 6.15 7.11
CA SER A 379 -15.24 6.06 8.54
C SER A 379 -13.74 6.16 8.84
N LEU A 380 -12.90 5.64 7.95
CA LEU A 380 -11.44 5.58 8.12
C LEU A 380 -10.69 6.74 7.46
N ASP A 381 -11.39 7.58 6.68
CA ASP A 381 -10.79 8.60 5.81
C ASP A 381 -9.71 8.02 4.88
N VAL A 382 -10.04 6.88 4.24
CA VAL A 382 -9.10 6.11 3.40
C VAL A 382 -8.53 6.96 2.29
N LEU A 383 -9.36 7.74 1.60
CA LEU A 383 -8.93 8.52 0.44
C LEU A 383 -7.88 9.56 0.80
N THR A 384 -8.06 10.31 1.89
CA THR A 384 -7.07 11.29 2.34
C THR A 384 -5.72 10.62 2.60
N ARG A 385 -5.73 9.48 3.29
CA ARG A 385 -4.50 8.75 3.65
C ARG A 385 -3.83 8.11 2.43
N VAL A 386 -4.61 7.53 1.51
CA VAL A 386 -4.12 7.01 0.23
C VAL A 386 -3.48 8.12 -0.60
N LEU A 387 -4.14 9.28 -0.73
CA LEU A 387 -3.58 10.41 -1.46
C LEU A 387 -2.35 11.00 -0.76
N LYS A 388 -2.27 11.00 0.57
CA LYS A 388 -1.04 11.38 1.30
C LYS A 388 0.12 10.47 0.93
N VAL A 389 -0.09 9.15 0.87
CA VAL A 389 0.95 8.21 0.44
C VAL A 389 1.36 8.47 -1.01
N ALA A 390 0.41 8.76 -1.91
CA ALA A 390 0.71 9.16 -3.27
C ALA A 390 1.55 10.46 -3.33
N CYS A 391 1.21 11.46 -2.52
CA CYS A 391 1.97 12.71 -2.43
C CYS A 391 3.41 12.45 -1.95
N LEU A 392 3.61 11.56 -0.98
CA LEU A 392 4.95 11.16 -0.51
C LEU A 392 5.75 10.47 -1.63
N GLN A 393 5.16 9.53 -2.37
CA GLN A 393 5.84 8.90 -3.51
C GLN A 393 6.19 9.91 -4.60
N ALA A 394 5.28 10.82 -4.92
CA ALA A 394 5.48 11.89 -5.90
C ALA A 394 6.63 12.83 -5.50
N GLN A 395 6.73 13.18 -4.21
CA GLN A 395 7.85 13.97 -3.69
C GLN A 395 9.19 13.22 -3.79
N GLU A 396 9.21 11.93 -3.49
CA GLU A 396 10.43 11.10 -3.62
C GLU A 396 10.86 10.95 -5.08
N LEU A 397 9.91 10.80 -6.02
CA LEU A 397 10.20 10.80 -7.46
C LEU A 397 10.89 12.10 -7.91
N ARG A 398 10.41 13.24 -7.43
CA ARG A 398 11.02 14.54 -7.72
C ARG A 398 12.43 14.69 -7.15
N LYS A 399 12.68 14.16 -5.95
CA LYS A 399 14.05 14.13 -5.37
C LYS A 399 14.98 13.20 -6.15
N ALA A 400 14.47 12.08 -6.66
CA ALA A 400 15.22 11.08 -7.41
C ALA A 400 15.58 11.55 -8.84
N HIS A 401 14.88 12.55 -9.37
CA HIS A 401 15.23 13.27 -10.58
C HIS A 401 15.92 14.61 -10.24
N PRO A 402 17.20 14.63 -9.80
CA PRO A 402 17.92 15.89 -9.78
C PRO A 402 18.07 16.39 -11.23
N SER A 403 17.81 17.68 -11.41
CA SER A 403 18.11 18.39 -12.66
C SER A 403 19.53 18.07 -13.12
N ASP A 404 19.72 17.95 -14.44
CA ASP A 404 20.91 17.52 -15.22
C ASP A 404 22.29 18.16 -14.90
N ASP A 405 22.48 18.87 -13.79
CA ASP A 405 23.65 19.74 -13.58
C ASP A 405 24.88 19.07 -12.91
N PHE A 406 24.88 17.76 -12.65
CA PHE A 406 26.07 17.08 -12.11
C PHE A 406 26.38 15.72 -12.79
N ARG A 407 26.55 15.71 -14.11
CA ARG A 407 27.39 14.69 -14.77
C ARG A 407 28.87 15.09 -14.71
N GLY A 408 29.42 15.04 -13.50
CA GLY A 408 30.86 15.06 -13.26
C GLY A 408 31.41 13.62 -13.25
N ASN A 409 32.37 13.36 -14.13
CA ASN A 409 33.07 12.09 -14.35
C ASN A 409 33.30 11.19 -13.13
N GLY A 410 33.08 9.88 -13.31
CA GLY A 410 33.93 8.86 -12.68
C GLY A 410 33.25 7.58 -12.20
N SER A 411 33.76 6.46 -12.72
CA SER A 411 33.74 5.09 -12.17
C SER A 411 32.57 4.16 -12.53
N GLN A 412 32.98 3.02 -13.08
CA GLN A 412 32.18 1.86 -13.48
C GLN A 412 31.85 1.02 -12.23
N SER A 413 30.60 1.04 -11.76
CA SER A 413 30.08 0.00 -10.83
C SER A 413 28.54 -0.15 -10.77
N ASN A 414 27.76 0.30 -11.77
CA ASN A 414 26.35 0.63 -11.51
C ASN A 414 25.26 -0.19 -12.22
N ASN A 415 25.52 -1.30 -12.92
CA ASN A 415 24.44 -1.95 -13.70
C ASN A 415 23.29 -2.52 -12.83
N VAL A 416 23.60 -3.19 -11.70
CA VAL A 416 22.55 -3.76 -10.80
C VAL A 416 21.82 -2.68 -10.01
N GLN A 417 22.51 -1.60 -9.64
CA GLN A 417 21.94 -0.49 -8.89
C GLN A 417 21.03 0.39 -9.77
N MET A 418 21.36 0.53 -11.06
CA MET A 418 20.50 1.23 -12.04
C MET A 418 19.18 0.50 -12.28
N ASP A 419 19.20 -0.83 -12.45
CA ASP A 419 17.97 -1.61 -12.66
C ASP A 419 17.04 -1.56 -11.44
N SER A 420 17.60 -1.59 -10.23
CA SER A 420 16.82 -1.49 -8.97
C SER A 420 16.18 -0.11 -8.77
N LEU A 421 16.85 0.95 -9.24
CA LEU A 421 16.35 2.32 -9.15
C LEU A 421 15.23 2.56 -10.18
N ASP A 422 15.41 2.05 -11.41
CA ASP A 422 14.42 2.17 -12.48
C ASP A 422 13.11 1.45 -12.13
N GLU A 423 13.20 0.25 -11.55
CA GLU A 423 12.03 -0.49 -11.06
C GLU A 423 11.36 0.22 -9.87
N ARG A 424 12.14 0.88 -9.00
CA ARG A 424 11.58 1.68 -7.88
C ARG A 424 10.82 2.91 -8.39
N ILE A 425 11.37 3.62 -9.38
CA ILE A 425 10.72 4.77 -10.03
C ILE A 425 9.42 4.34 -10.71
N LYS A 426 9.45 3.25 -11.48
CA LYS A 426 8.27 2.69 -12.14
C LYS A 426 7.17 2.28 -11.15
N ASN A 427 7.54 1.64 -10.04
CA ASN A 427 6.58 1.27 -9.00
C ASN A 427 6.01 2.50 -8.27
N ALA A 428 6.82 3.54 -8.04
CA ALA A 428 6.34 4.79 -7.44
C ALA A 428 5.35 5.53 -8.37
N LEU A 429 5.62 5.60 -9.68
CA LEU A 429 4.68 6.13 -10.67
C LEU A 429 3.37 5.33 -10.69
N THR A 430 3.48 4.00 -10.74
CA THR A 430 2.31 3.10 -10.69
C THR A 430 1.49 3.28 -9.41
N CYS A 431 2.16 3.52 -8.27
CA CYS A 431 1.51 3.81 -7.00
C CYS A 431 0.68 5.10 -7.08
N VAL A 432 1.28 6.19 -7.57
CA VAL A 432 0.61 7.49 -7.71
C VAL A 432 -0.63 7.38 -8.60
N GLU A 433 -0.51 6.69 -9.74
CA GLU A 433 -1.62 6.46 -10.66
C GLU A 433 -2.74 5.60 -10.04
N LEU A 434 -2.40 4.49 -9.38
CA LEU A 434 -3.39 3.63 -8.73
C LEU A 434 -4.10 4.38 -7.60
N ALA A 435 -3.38 5.10 -6.75
CA ALA A 435 -3.97 5.88 -5.67
C ALA A 435 -4.97 6.93 -6.20
N PHE A 436 -4.61 7.62 -7.28
CA PHE A 436 -5.49 8.58 -7.92
C PHE A 436 -6.70 7.92 -8.60
N ASN A 437 -6.51 6.77 -9.24
CA ASN A 437 -7.60 6.00 -9.85
C ASN A 437 -8.60 5.51 -8.80
N LEU A 438 -8.14 5.09 -7.62
CA LEU A 438 -9.02 4.69 -6.51
C LEU A 438 -9.88 5.87 -6.05
N PHE A 439 -9.27 7.05 -5.92
CA PHE A 439 -9.97 8.28 -5.60
C PHE A 439 -11.04 8.62 -6.66
N LYS A 440 -10.64 8.60 -7.94
CA LYS A 440 -11.54 8.85 -9.06
C LYS A 440 -12.72 7.88 -9.07
N GLU A 441 -12.46 6.59 -8.90
CA GLU A 441 -13.50 5.56 -8.87
C GLU A 441 -14.48 5.80 -7.72
N TYR A 442 -14.00 6.06 -6.50
CA TYR A 442 -14.86 6.37 -5.36
C TYR A 442 -15.77 7.59 -5.60
N VAL A 443 -15.19 8.68 -6.10
CA VAL A 443 -15.91 9.94 -6.42
C VAL A 443 -16.99 9.71 -7.48
N THR A 444 -16.74 8.81 -8.45
CA THR A 444 -17.72 8.51 -9.51
C THR A 444 -18.87 7.62 -9.05
N ILE A 445 -18.68 6.80 -8.01
CA ILE A 445 -19.71 5.86 -7.53
C ILE A 445 -20.81 6.58 -6.75
N SER A 446 -20.48 7.62 -5.98
CA SER A 446 -21.42 8.23 -5.04
C SER A 446 -21.30 9.75 -4.94
N ASP A 447 -22.40 10.47 -5.24
CA ASP A 447 -22.52 11.92 -5.02
C ASP A 447 -22.33 12.30 -3.56
N LEU A 448 -22.81 11.46 -2.63
CA LEU A 448 -22.55 11.62 -1.20
C LEU A 448 -21.05 11.49 -0.91
N GLY A 449 -20.35 10.58 -1.59
CA GLY A 449 -18.89 10.47 -1.54
C GLY A 449 -18.19 11.76 -1.99
N ARG A 450 -18.64 12.38 -3.08
CA ARG A 450 -18.11 13.66 -3.56
C ARG A 450 -18.31 14.79 -2.56
N MET A 451 -19.49 14.86 -1.93
CA MET A 451 -19.77 15.83 -0.88
C MET A 451 -18.86 15.63 0.35
N ILE A 452 -18.64 14.38 0.77
CA ILE A 452 -17.72 14.08 1.88
C ILE A 452 -16.31 14.60 1.58
N ILE A 453 -15.83 14.40 0.35
CA ILE A 453 -14.51 14.87 -0.09
C ILE A 453 -14.44 16.40 -0.13
N LEU A 454 -15.49 17.06 -0.63
CA LEU A 454 -15.57 18.53 -0.62
C LEU A 454 -15.40 19.11 0.79
N HIS A 455 -15.94 18.44 1.81
CA HIS A 455 -15.79 18.85 3.21
C HIS A 455 -14.48 18.42 3.87
N ASN A 456 -13.61 17.64 3.19
CA ASN A 456 -12.34 17.19 3.73
C ASN A 456 -11.18 18.02 3.17
N ALA A 457 -10.81 19.08 3.90
CA ALA A 457 -9.73 19.98 3.51
C ALA A 457 -8.37 19.29 3.31
N ASN A 458 -8.09 18.22 4.06
CA ASN A 458 -6.84 17.45 3.92
C ASN A 458 -6.82 16.68 2.58
N CYS A 459 -7.94 16.05 2.22
CA CYS A 459 -8.08 15.35 0.95
C CYS A 459 -7.91 16.32 -0.24
N ILE A 460 -8.53 17.50 -0.14
CA ILE A 460 -8.39 18.57 -1.13
C ILE A 460 -6.93 19.04 -1.21
N GLY A 461 -6.27 19.23 -0.07
CA GLY A 461 -4.84 19.56 -0.04
C GLY A 461 -3.99 18.57 -0.83
N CYS A 462 -4.15 17.26 -0.58
CA CYS A 462 -3.42 16.22 -1.31
C CYS A 462 -3.76 16.20 -2.81
N LEU A 463 -5.01 16.48 -3.19
CA LEU A 463 -5.40 16.58 -4.60
C LEU A 463 -4.62 17.70 -5.33
N PHE A 464 -4.46 18.87 -4.70
CA PHE A 464 -3.65 19.95 -5.25
C PHE A 464 -2.15 19.70 -5.15
N ASP A 465 -1.66 18.92 -4.18
CA ASP A 465 -0.26 18.48 -4.16
C ASP A 465 0.07 17.59 -5.37
N LEU A 466 -0.87 16.72 -5.77
CA LEU A 466 -0.73 15.87 -6.97
C LEU A 466 -0.89 16.64 -8.29
N PHE A 467 -1.48 17.84 -8.28
CA PHE A 467 -1.57 18.70 -9.49
C PHE A 467 -0.18 19.04 -10.06
N GLN A 468 0.86 19.03 -9.23
CA GLN A 468 2.24 19.28 -9.65
C GLN A 468 2.75 18.20 -10.62
N GLU A 469 2.20 16.98 -10.55
CA GLU A 469 2.59 15.87 -11.40
C GLU A 469 1.95 16.00 -12.79
N GLU A 470 2.77 16.13 -13.83
CA GLU A 470 2.35 16.44 -15.20
C GLU A 470 1.35 15.43 -15.78
N ASN A 471 1.54 14.13 -15.49
CA ASN A 471 0.67 13.04 -15.93
C ASN A 471 -0.73 13.07 -15.27
N LEU A 472 -0.85 13.64 -14.08
CA LEU A 472 -2.11 13.70 -13.33
C LEU A 472 -2.83 15.05 -13.47
N ARG A 473 -2.16 16.12 -13.88
CA ARG A 473 -2.68 17.48 -13.90
C ARG A 473 -4.09 17.61 -14.49
N LYS A 474 -4.29 17.12 -15.71
CA LYS A 474 -5.59 17.14 -16.38
C LYS A 474 -6.65 16.41 -15.57
N HIS A 475 -6.33 15.21 -15.09
CA HIS A 475 -7.25 14.38 -14.33
C HIS A 475 -7.61 15.02 -12.98
N VAL A 476 -6.65 15.66 -12.31
CA VAL A 476 -6.88 16.42 -11.07
C VAL A 476 -7.87 17.56 -11.32
N LEU A 477 -7.67 18.36 -12.37
CA LEU A 477 -8.58 19.46 -12.73
C LEU A 477 -9.98 18.96 -13.07
N GLU A 478 -10.10 17.83 -13.77
CA GLU A 478 -11.40 17.18 -14.02
C GLU A 478 -12.13 16.85 -12.71
N GLN A 479 -11.42 16.36 -11.69
CA GLN A 479 -12.03 16.07 -10.37
C GLN A 479 -12.37 17.35 -9.61
N VAL A 480 -11.51 18.37 -9.62
CA VAL A 480 -11.80 19.68 -9.01
C VAL A 480 -13.04 20.32 -9.63
N LEU A 481 -13.15 20.29 -10.98
CA LEU A 481 -14.33 20.76 -11.68
C LEU A 481 -15.58 19.96 -11.29
N ALA A 482 -15.46 18.64 -11.13
CA ALA A 482 -16.56 17.79 -10.67
C ALA A 482 -17.03 18.13 -9.24
N LEU A 483 -16.12 18.56 -8.34
CA LEU A 483 -16.48 19.04 -7.01
C LEU A 483 -17.21 20.38 -7.06
N TYR A 484 -16.81 21.30 -7.94
CA TYR A 484 -17.55 22.55 -8.15
C TYR A 484 -18.95 22.29 -8.72
N ARG A 485 -19.14 21.29 -9.58
CA ARG A 485 -20.48 20.96 -10.12
C ARG A 485 -21.52 20.55 -9.07
N LEU A 486 -21.11 20.19 -7.85
CA LEU A 486 -22.05 19.85 -6.76
C LEU A 486 -22.87 21.09 -6.35
N PRO A 487 -24.20 21.06 -6.28
CA PRO A 487 -24.98 22.23 -5.89
C PRO A 487 -24.78 22.54 -4.39
N PRO A 488 -24.52 23.80 -4.00
CA PRO A 488 -24.43 24.15 -2.59
C PRO A 488 -25.85 24.17 -2.00
N SER A 489 -26.16 23.19 -1.16
CA SER A 489 -27.49 23.04 -0.54
C SER A 489 -27.51 23.57 0.90
N SER A 490 -26.34 23.69 1.53
CA SER A 490 -26.17 24.14 2.92
C SER A 490 -25.12 25.24 3.06
N ALA A 491 -25.15 25.95 4.19
CA ALA A 491 -24.10 26.92 4.56
C ALA A 491 -22.72 26.26 4.71
N GLN A 492 -22.69 24.99 5.12
CA GLN A 492 -21.47 24.20 5.21
C GLN A 492 -20.89 23.92 3.81
N ASP A 493 -21.74 23.68 2.81
CA ASP A 493 -21.33 23.45 1.42
C ASP A 493 -20.72 24.73 0.83
N HIS A 494 -21.35 25.88 1.10
CA HIS A 494 -20.80 27.18 0.71
C HIS A 494 -19.42 27.43 1.34
N THR A 495 -19.26 27.11 2.63
CA THR A 495 -17.98 27.25 3.33
C THR A 495 -16.90 26.34 2.74
N ALA A 496 -17.25 25.08 2.45
CA ALA A 496 -16.34 24.12 1.85
C ALA A 496 -15.94 24.53 0.41
N LYS A 497 -16.87 25.07 -0.37
CA LYS A 497 -16.56 25.64 -1.70
C LYS A 497 -15.66 26.87 -1.62
N LEU A 498 -15.82 27.70 -0.60
CA LEU A 498 -14.92 28.83 -0.37
C LEU A 498 -13.51 28.34 -0.02
N GLN A 499 -13.38 27.31 0.82
CA GLN A 499 -12.08 26.69 1.11
C GLN A 499 -11.44 26.07 -0.14
N LEU A 500 -12.24 25.38 -0.97
CA LEU A 500 -11.78 24.87 -2.26
C LEU A 500 -11.31 26.01 -3.18
N CYS A 501 -12.04 27.13 -3.20
CA CYS A 501 -11.66 28.34 -3.93
C CYS A 501 -10.33 28.93 -3.43
N SER A 502 -10.16 29.08 -2.12
CA SER A 502 -8.90 29.55 -1.54
C SER A 502 -7.72 28.63 -1.90
N LYS A 503 -7.88 27.30 -1.81
CA LYS A 503 -6.82 26.35 -2.18
C LYS A 503 -6.51 26.38 -3.68
N TYR A 504 -7.54 26.53 -4.50
CA TYR A 504 -7.39 26.70 -5.94
C TYR A 504 -6.57 27.95 -6.28
N LEU A 505 -6.87 29.07 -5.63
CA LEU A 505 -6.17 30.34 -5.86
C LEU A 505 -4.73 30.33 -5.31
N GLU A 506 -4.50 29.67 -4.17
CA GLU A 506 -3.15 29.45 -3.62
C GLU A 506 -2.24 28.69 -4.60
N THR A 507 -2.83 27.79 -5.41
CA THR A 507 -2.09 26.99 -6.41
C THR A 507 -1.43 27.87 -7.48
N PHE A 508 -2.02 29.03 -7.82
CA PHE A 508 -1.37 30.00 -8.71
C PHE A 508 -0.06 30.53 -8.11
N THR A 509 -0.08 30.91 -6.83
CA THR A 509 1.11 31.43 -6.15
C THR A 509 2.19 30.35 -6.04
N ARG A 510 1.80 29.13 -5.63
CA ARG A 510 2.73 27.99 -5.51
C ARG A 510 3.38 27.61 -6.85
N ALA A 511 2.59 27.58 -7.92
CA ALA A 511 3.11 27.29 -9.25
C ALA A 511 4.15 28.35 -9.66
N LYS A 512 3.94 29.62 -9.30
CA LYS A 512 4.85 30.72 -9.63
C LYS A 512 6.19 30.63 -8.93
N GLU A 513 6.19 30.21 -7.67
CA GLU A 513 7.37 30.21 -6.82
C GLU A 513 8.28 28.98 -7.03
N HIS A 514 7.70 27.85 -7.44
CA HIS A 514 8.39 26.55 -7.34
C HIS A 514 8.51 25.76 -8.65
N GLU A 515 7.81 26.13 -9.73
CA GLU A 515 7.72 25.32 -10.94
C GLU A 515 8.42 25.97 -12.14
N LYS A 516 9.22 25.19 -12.88
CA LYS A 516 9.87 25.65 -14.13
C LYS A 516 8.86 25.93 -15.25
N ASN A 517 7.77 25.15 -15.31
CA ASN A 517 6.70 25.26 -16.32
C ASN A 517 5.46 25.98 -15.78
N PHE A 518 5.66 26.98 -14.92
CA PHE A 518 4.60 27.76 -14.27
C PHE A 518 3.51 28.28 -15.22
N ALA A 519 3.91 28.77 -16.39
CA ALA A 519 2.98 29.41 -17.33
C ALA A 519 1.95 28.42 -17.88
N GLU A 520 2.36 27.20 -18.25
CA GLU A 520 1.45 26.15 -18.72
C GLU A 520 0.49 25.71 -17.61
N MET A 521 1.00 25.46 -16.41
CA MET A 521 0.16 25.13 -15.24
C MET A 521 -0.86 26.23 -14.94
N SER A 522 -0.45 27.49 -15.05
CA SER A 522 -1.33 28.64 -14.83
C SER A 522 -2.39 28.74 -15.91
N ILE A 523 -2.06 28.44 -17.18
CA ILE A 523 -3.03 28.40 -18.27
C ILE A 523 -4.07 27.31 -18.01
N ASP A 524 -3.66 26.11 -17.61
CA ASP A 524 -4.58 25.00 -17.29
C ASP A 524 -5.56 25.38 -16.16
N LEU A 525 -5.07 26.06 -15.12
CA LEU A 525 -5.91 26.63 -14.06
C LEU A 525 -6.83 27.72 -14.61
N LEU A 526 -6.33 28.71 -15.34
CA LEU A 526 -7.16 29.79 -15.88
C LEU A 526 -8.29 29.26 -16.79
N VAL A 527 -8.01 28.25 -17.62
CA VAL A 527 -9.02 27.57 -18.46
C VAL A 527 -10.08 26.93 -17.57
N THR A 528 -9.68 26.15 -16.57
CA THR A 528 -10.60 25.46 -15.66
C THR A 528 -11.44 26.46 -14.84
N LEU A 529 -10.87 27.59 -14.43
CA LEU A 529 -11.60 28.66 -13.74
C LEU A 529 -12.75 29.18 -14.61
N ARG A 530 -12.49 29.43 -15.90
CA ARG A 530 -13.54 29.84 -16.84
C ARG A 530 -14.63 28.77 -16.97
N GLU A 531 -14.26 27.49 -17.03
CA GLU A 531 -15.23 26.39 -17.05
C GLU A 531 -16.08 26.36 -15.77
N ILE A 532 -15.50 26.62 -14.60
CA ILE A 532 -16.23 26.71 -13.33
C ILE A 532 -17.24 27.86 -13.37
N ILE A 533 -16.83 29.04 -13.85
CA ILE A 533 -17.74 30.20 -13.98
C ILE A 533 -18.94 29.86 -14.87
N LEU A 534 -18.75 29.09 -15.95
CA LEU A 534 -19.83 28.71 -16.85
C LEU A 534 -20.91 27.81 -16.22
N ILE A 535 -20.61 27.14 -15.10
CA ILE A 535 -21.59 26.29 -14.38
C ILE A 535 -22.73 27.14 -13.81
N ASP A 536 -22.37 28.20 -13.09
CA ASP A 536 -23.28 29.21 -12.54
C ASP A 536 -22.51 30.53 -12.41
N ARG A 537 -22.71 31.39 -13.40
CA ARG A 537 -21.93 32.61 -13.57
C ARG A 537 -22.03 33.53 -12.36
N ALA A 538 -23.25 33.82 -11.91
CA ALA A 538 -23.46 34.74 -10.81
C ALA A 538 -22.86 34.20 -9.50
N TYR A 539 -23.09 32.92 -9.21
CA TYR A 539 -22.57 32.29 -8.00
C TYR A 539 -21.03 32.25 -7.99
N TYR A 540 -20.40 31.76 -9.05
CA TYR A 540 -18.96 31.57 -9.07
C TYR A 540 -18.16 32.86 -9.26
N GLN A 541 -18.67 33.85 -10.00
CA GLN A 541 -18.06 35.18 -10.02
C GLN A 541 -17.99 35.76 -8.60
N ASN A 542 -19.08 35.65 -7.83
CA ASN A 542 -19.11 36.13 -6.45
C ASN A 542 -18.20 35.30 -5.52
N LEU A 543 -18.17 33.97 -5.68
CA LEU A 543 -17.31 33.09 -4.89
C LEU A 543 -15.82 33.42 -5.09
N PHE A 544 -15.37 33.50 -6.35
CA PHE A 544 -13.98 33.81 -6.67
C PHE A 544 -13.61 35.25 -6.31
N ARG A 545 -14.53 36.20 -6.47
CA ARG A 545 -14.34 37.57 -5.98
C ARG A 545 -14.09 37.60 -4.47
N ASN A 546 -14.91 36.88 -3.70
CA ASN A 546 -14.76 36.79 -2.24
C ASN A 546 -13.47 36.06 -1.83
N GLY A 547 -12.94 35.18 -2.68
CA GLY A 547 -11.63 34.55 -2.52
C GLY A 547 -10.45 35.41 -2.96
N GLU A 548 -10.65 36.69 -3.28
CA GLU A 548 -9.60 37.63 -3.73
C GLU A 548 -8.89 37.23 -5.03
N CYS A 549 -9.59 36.52 -5.93
CA CYS A 549 -9.02 35.95 -7.16
C CYS A 549 -8.26 36.94 -8.05
N PHE A 550 -8.67 38.21 -8.09
CA PHE A 550 -8.07 39.21 -8.96
C PHE A 550 -6.60 39.45 -8.67
N LEU A 551 -6.20 39.43 -7.39
CA LEU A 551 -4.80 39.60 -7.00
C LEU A 551 -3.95 38.44 -7.53
N HIS A 552 -4.41 37.21 -7.33
CA HIS A 552 -3.74 36.00 -7.81
C HIS A 552 -3.59 36.03 -9.33
N ILE A 553 -4.67 36.30 -10.07
CA ILE A 553 -4.69 36.30 -11.55
C ILE A 553 -3.78 37.39 -12.13
N VAL A 554 -3.86 38.63 -11.62
CA VAL A 554 -3.02 39.73 -12.12
C VAL A 554 -1.54 39.49 -11.78
N SER A 555 -1.25 38.89 -10.62
CA SER A 555 0.11 38.58 -10.21
C SER A 555 0.82 37.57 -11.13
N LEU A 556 0.08 36.78 -11.91
CA LEU A 556 0.63 35.85 -12.90
C LEU A 556 1.46 36.57 -13.97
N LEU A 557 1.13 37.83 -14.27
CA LEU A 557 1.81 38.64 -15.28
C LEU A 557 3.11 39.29 -14.76
N ASN A 558 3.41 39.17 -13.47
CA ASN A 558 4.61 39.74 -12.90
C ASN A 558 5.79 38.75 -13.04
N GLY A 559 6.70 39.01 -13.98
CA GLY A 559 7.87 38.16 -14.25
C GLY A 559 8.46 38.38 -15.65
N THR A 560 9.51 37.64 -15.99
CA THR A 560 10.09 37.58 -17.34
C THR A 560 9.66 36.29 -18.03
N PHE A 561 9.08 36.38 -19.21
CA PHE A 561 8.54 35.24 -19.95
C PHE A 561 9.20 35.09 -21.31
N ASP A 562 9.23 33.86 -21.83
CA ASP A 562 9.44 33.61 -23.25
C ASP A 562 8.28 34.23 -24.06
N GLU A 563 8.56 34.69 -25.28
CA GLU A 563 7.63 35.47 -26.10
C GLU A 563 6.34 34.69 -26.41
N ALA A 564 6.48 33.43 -26.84
CA ALA A 564 5.35 32.61 -27.25
C ALA A 564 4.48 32.17 -26.05
N VAL A 565 5.12 31.67 -24.99
CA VAL A 565 4.41 31.17 -23.79
C VAL A 565 3.83 32.33 -22.98
N GLY A 566 4.55 33.45 -22.89
CA GLY A 566 4.08 34.65 -22.21
C GLY A 566 2.85 35.27 -22.89
N GLU A 567 2.83 35.35 -24.23
CA GLU A 567 1.66 35.88 -24.95
C GLU A 567 0.42 35.02 -24.66
N GLN A 568 0.55 33.69 -24.67
CA GLN A 568 -0.55 32.79 -24.32
C GLN A 568 -1.04 32.99 -22.90
N LEU A 569 -0.14 33.19 -21.93
CA LEU A 569 -0.51 33.46 -20.55
C LEU A 569 -1.29 34.77 -20.43
N VAL A 570 -0.82 35.85 -21.06
CA VAL A 570 -1.50 37.16 -21.07
C VAL A 570 -2.91 37.04 -21.65
N LEU A 571 -3.07 36.36 -22.78
CA LEU A 571 -4.38 36.16 -23.40
C LEU A 571 -5.32 35.39 -22.46
N ASN A 572 -4.83 34.33 -21.82
CA ASN A 572 -5.63 33.56 -20.86
C ASN A 572 -6.00 34.39 -19.61
N VAL A 573 -5.10 35.25 -19.13
CA VAL A 573 -5.40 36.17 -18.02
C VAL A 573 -6.51 37.13 -18.41
N LEU A 574 -6.42 37.78 -19.57
CA LEU A 574 -7.45 38.73 -20.05
C LEU A 574 -8.80 38.06 -20.29
N GLN A 575 -8.81 36.87 -20.90
CA GLN A 575 -10.04 36.10 -21.10
C GLN A 575 -10.69 35.73 -19.76
N THR A 576 -9.89 35.34 -18.76
CA THR A 576 -10.39 34.96 -17.44
C THR A 576 -10.93 36.18 -16.67
N LEU A 577 -10.22 37.31 -16.71
CA LEU A 577 -10.71 38.57 -16.15
C LEU A 577 -12.01 39.00 -16.82
N THR A 578 -12.11 38.87 -18.15
CA THR A 578 -13.35 39.13 -18.87
C THR A 578 -14.49 38.26 -18.34
N SER A 579 -14.30 36.94 -18.20
CA SER A 579 -15.32 36.05 -17.64
C SER A 579 -15.73 36.40 -16.20
N LEU A 580 -14.79 36.84 -15.36
CA LEU A 580 -15.07 37.23 -13.97
C LEU A 580 -15.84 38.55 -13.85
N LEU A 581 -15.58 39.50 -14.76
CA LEU A 581 -16.14 40.85 -14.72
C LEU A 581 -17.44 40.98 -15.52
N ALA A 582 -17.61 40.15 -16.53
CA ALA A 582 -18.68 40.31 -17.50
C ALA A 582 -20.05 40.36 -16.81
N GLU A 583 -20.83 41.40 -17.09
CA GLU A 583 -22.18 41.64 -16.55
C GLU A 583 -22.28 41.60 -15.01
N ASN A 584 -21.17 41.87 -14.31
CA ASN A 584 -21.11 41.88 -12.84
C ASN A 584 -20.44 43.16 -12.32
N ASP A 585 -21.26 44.17 -12.00
CA ASP A 585 -20.79 45.49 -11.60
C ASP A 585 -20.06 45.49 -10.25
N GLU A 586 -20.44 44.61 -9.34
CA GLU A 586 -19.75 44.43 -8.07
C GLU A 586 -18.33 43.87 -8.28
N SER A 587 -18.17 42.90 -9.18
CA SER A 587 -16.85 42.39 -9.59
C SER A 587 -16.01 43.47 -10.28
N LYS A 588 -16.61 44.30 -11.14
CA LYS A 588 -15.93 45.48 -11.74
C LYS A 588 -15.49 46.48 -10.69
N ALA A 589 -16.33 46.78 -9.71
CA ALA A 589 -15.99 47.65 -8.59
C ALA A 589 -14.85 47.08 -7.73
N ALA A 590 -14.92 45.79 -7.38
CA ALA A 590 -13.87 45.11 -6.63
C ALA A 590 -12.54 45.11 -7.39
N PHE A 591 -12.56 44.85 -8.70
CA PHE A 591 -11.35 44.91 -9.53
C PHE A 591 -10.79 46.33 -9.63
N ARG A 592 -11.63 47.36 -9.75
CA ARG A 592 -11.18 48.76 -9.72
C ARG A 592 -10.46 49.10 -8.41
N MET A 593 -10.97 48.58 -7.30
CA MET A 593 -10.41 48.76 -5.96
C MET A 593 -9.22 47.84 -5.65
N LEU A 594 -8.86 46.90 -6.54
CA LEU A 594 -7.71 46.01 -6.35
C LEU A 594 -6.44 46.84 -6.17
N VAL A 595 -5.88 46.82 -4.96
CA VAL A 595 -4.72 47.65 -4.56
C VAL A 595 -4.96 49.16 -4.86
N GLY A 596 -6.23 49.59 -4.88
CA GLY A 596 -6.65 50.96 -5.16
C GLY A 596 -6.54 51.43 -6.62
N VAL A 597 -5.96 50.64 -7.53
CA VAL A 597 -5.63 51.06 -8.91
C VAL A 597 -5.69 49.92 -9.94
N GLY A 598 -6.54 48.90 -9.75
CA GLY A 598 -6.45 47.61 -10.45
C GLY A 598 -6.27 47.65 -11.98
N TYR A 599 -7.05 48.48 -12.70
CA TYR A 599 -6.88 48.65 -14.15
C TYR A 599 -5.55 49.32 -14.54
N GLN A 600 -5.03 50.22 -13.71
CA GLN A 600 -3.72 50.85 -13.92
C GLN A 600 -2.58 49.86 -13.64
N THR A 601 -2.72 48.98 -12.64
CA THR A 601 -1.77 47.88 -12.39
C THR A 601 -1.74 46.90 -13.55
N LEU A 602 -2.91 46.52 -14.08
CA LEU A 602 -2.98 45.70 -15.29
C LEU A 602 -2.32 46.41 -16.47
N GLN A 603 -2.55 47.71 -16.63
CA GLN A 603 -1.90 48.52 -17.67
C GLN A 603 -0.38 48.47 -17.55
N SER A 604 0.20 48.74 -16.37
CA SER A 604 1.66 48.73 -16.20
C SER A 604 2.24 47.37 -16.53
N LEU A 605 1.61 46.29 -16.06
CA LEU A 605 2.05 44.91 -16.32
C LEU A 605 1.98 44.56 -17.81
N LEU A 606 0.89 44.92 -18.50
CA LEU A 606 0.77 44.72 -19.94
C LEU A 606 1.80 45.55 -20.71
N LEU A 607 2.06 46.80 -20.31
CA LEU A 607 3.05 47.66 -20.97
C LEU A 607 4.48 47.17 -20.75
N ASP A 608 4.80 46.63 -19.57
CA ASP A 608 6.09 46.01 -19.24
C ASP A 608 6.28 44.70 -20.00
N PHE A 609 5.20 43.93 -20.18
CA PHE A 609 5.18 42.74 -21.02
C PHE A 609 5.35 43.10 -22.51
N CYS A 610 4.62 44.11 -22.99
CA CYS A 610 4.68 44.66 -24.34
C CYS A 610 5.94 45.51 -24.59
N LYS A 611 7.12 45.12 -24.08
CA LYS A 611 8.41 45.58 -24.66
C LYS A 611 8.52 45.22 -26.15
N TRP A 612 7.68 44.29 -26.61
CA TRP A 612 7.47 43.82 -27.97
C TRP A 612 6.18 44.42 -28.58
N LEU A 613 6.02 44.37 -29.91
CA LEU A 613 4.84 44.90 -30.59
C LEU A 613 3.56 44.18 -30.10
N PRO A 614 2.50 44.89 -29.65
CA PRO A 614 1.23 44.26 -29.29
C PRO A 614 0.67 43.42 -30.44
N SER A 615 0.33 42.16 -30.16
CA SER A 615 -0.25 41.27 -31.17
C SER A 615 -1.71 41.61 -31.44
N ARG A 616 -2.23 41.21 -32.60
CA ARG A 616 -3.66 41.34 -32.92
C ARG A 616 -4.54 40.62 -31.89
N LYS A 617 -4.10 39.45 -31.42
CA LYS A 617 -4.83 38.65 -30.42
C LYS A 617 -4.98 39.41 -29.10
N LEU A 618 -3.94 40.15 -28.69
CA LEU A 618 -3.98 40.96 -27.47
C LEU A 618 -5.01 42.09 -27.59
N LEU A 619 -5.04 42.78 -28.73
CA LEU A 619 -6.03 43.83 -28.99
C LEU A 619 -7.45 43.26 -29.03
N ASP A 620 -7.65 42.12 -29.67
CA ASP A 620 -8.95 41.43 -29.72
C ASP A 620 -9.41 41.02 -28.31
N ALA A 621 -8.49 40.55 -27.44
CA ALA A 621 -8.79 40.21 -26.05
C ALA A 621 -9.18 41.43 -25.20
N LEU A 622 -8.50 42.57 -25.36
CA LEU A 622 -8.85 43.82 -24.68
C LEU A 622 -10.19 44.39 -25.16
N LEU A 623 -10.47 44.32 -26.47
CA LEU A 623 -11.78 44.65 -27.02
C LEU A 623 -12.87 43.72 -26.48
N GLY A 624 -12.55 42.45 -26.28
CA GLY A 624 -13.46 41.51 -25.63
C GLY A 624 -13.80 41.89 -24.19
N MET A 625 -12.79 42.32 -23.42
CA MET A 625 -12.97 42.83 -22.06
C MET A 625 -13.81 44.12 -22.01
N LEU A 626 -13.74 44.97 -23.06
CA LEU A 626 -14.53 46.20 -23.18
C LEU A 626 -16.03 45.93 -23.39
N VAL A 627 -16.37 44.85 -24.10
CA VAL A 627 -17.76 44.48 -24.45
C VAL A 627 -18.31 43.33 -23.62
N ASP A 628 -17.60 42.88 -22.59
CA ASP A 628 -17.93 41.72 -21.75
C ASP A 628 -18.16 40.43 -22.58
N GLY A 629 -17.34 40.17 -23.61
CA GLY A 629 -17.55 39.02 -24.51
C GLY A 629 -16.57 38.96 -25.69
N THR A 630 -16.94 38.30 -26.80
CA THR A 630 -16.16 38.31 -28.04
C THR A 630 -16.50 39.53 -28.88
N PHE A 631 -15.49 40.29 -29.30
CA PHE A 631 -15.70 41.45 -30.16
C PHE A 631 -15.85 41.04 -31.63
N GLU A 632 -17.04 41.27 -32.21
CA GLU A 632 -17.28 41.10 -33.63
C GLU A 632 -17.46 42.45 -34.36
N ILE A 633 -16.73 42.64 -35.46
CA ILE A 633 -16.73 43.88 -36.24
C ILE A 633 -18.12 44.15 -36.85
N ASN A 634 -18.87 43.09 -37.17
CA ASN A 634 -20.14 43.18 -37.90
C ASN A 634 -21.37 43.28 -36.97
N GLU A 635 -21.22 43.02 -35.67
CA GLU A 635 -22.30 43.12 -34.70
C GLU A 635 -22.30 44.48 -34.01
N LYS A 636 -23.50 45.01 -33.67
CA LYS A 636 -23.65 46.21 -32.84
C LYS A 636 -23.29 45.85 -31.39
N THR A 637 -22.00 45.80 -31.06
CA THR A 637 -21.54 45.59 -29.68
C THR A 637 -21.59 46.90 -28.89
N THR A 638 -22.11 46.84 -27.66
CA THR A 638 -22.17 47.98 -26.73
C THR A 638 -21.01 47.90 -25.75
N ILE A 639 -20.45 49.05 -25.36
CA ILE A 639 -19.42 49.10 -24.31
C ILE A 639 -20.10 48.77 -22.99
N LYS A 640 -19.58 47.75 -22.30
CA LYS A 640 -20.09 47.29 -21.00
C LYS A 640 -19.09 47.50 -19.87
N ASN A 641 -17.82 47.79 -20.18
CA ASN A 641 -16.78 48.03 -19.20
C ASN A 641 -15.94 49.27 -19.55
N GLU A 642 -16.38 50.45 -19.12
CA GLU A 642 -15.79 51.74 -19.50
C GLU A 642 -14.35 51.94 -19.03
N ASP A 643 -13.94 51.34 -17.90
CA ASP A 643 -12.58 51.48 -17.37
C ASP A 643 -11.52 50.87 -18.31
N VAL A 644 -11.92 49.92 -19.17
CA VAL A 644 -11.04 49.29 -20.17
C VAL A 644 -10.71 50.24 -21.32
N ILE A 645 -11.48 51.32 -21.54
CA ILE A 645 -11.22 52.30 -22.61
C ILE A 645 -9.82 52.91 -22.44
N ILE A 646 -9.50 53.36 -21.22
CA ILE A 646 -8.20 54.00 -20.93
C ILE A 646 -7.08 52.97 -21.05
N LEU A 647 -7.29 51.75 -20.55
CA LEU A 647 -6.33 50.63 -20.68
C LEU A 647 -6.02 50.35 -22.16
N PHE A 648 -7.05 50.19 -22.98
CA PHE A 648 -6.93 49.89 -24.41
C PHE A 648 -6.23 51.01 -25.18
N LEU A 649 -6.61 52.28 -24.94
CA LEU A 649 -5.98 53.43 -25.57
C LEU A 649 -4.50 53.56 -25.21
N ASN A 650 -4.14 53.30 -23.96
CA ASN A 650 -2.75 53.38 -23.51
C ASN A 650 -1.88 52.24 -24.09
N VAL A 651 -2.43 51.03 -24.22
CA VAL A 651 -1.75 49.92 -24.92
C VAL A 651 -1.59 50.24 -26.42
N LEU A 652 -2.61 50.82 -27.06
CA LEU A 652 -2.54 51.28 -28.45
C LEU A 652 -1.56 52.44 -28.67
N GLN A 653 -1.42 53.36 -27.71
CA GLN A 653 -0.53 54.52 -27.85
C GLN A 653 0.95 54.12 -27.98
N LYS A 654 1.34 52.94 -27.49
CA LYS A 654 2.69 52.36 -27.69
C LYS A 654 2.92 51.89 -29.15
N TYR A 655 1.87 51.72 -29.94
CA TYR A 655 1.87 51.36 -31.37
C TYR A 655 1.99 52.63 -32.24
N PHE A 656 3.18 53.23 -32.35
CA PHE A 656 3.37 54.38 -33.25
C PHE A 656 3.36 53.94 -34.73
N ALA A 657 2.19 53.97 -35.35
CA ALA A 657 1.97 54.31 -36.77
C ALA A 657 0.47 54.64 -36.97
N SER A 658 0.20 55.80 -37.55
CA SER A 658 -1.07 56.55 -37.58
C SER A 658 -2.33 55.84 -38.08
N THR A 659 -2.26 54.62 -38.60
CA THR A 659 -3.40 53.88 -39.18
C THR A 659 -4.15 53.01 -38.17
N LEU A 660 -3.47 52.32 -37.24
CA LEU A 660 -4.16 51.49 -36.23
C LEU A 660 -4.74 52.31 -35.09
N TRP A 661 -4.09 53.42 -34.72
CA TRP A 661 -4.62 54.38 -33.75
C TRP A 661 -5.90 55.04 -34.27
N ALA A 662 -5.94 55.38 -35.57
CA ALA A 662 -7.13 55.87 -36.24
C ALA A 662 -8.25 54.80 -36.31
N CYS A 663 -7.92 53.53 -36.58
CA CYS A 663 -8.86 52.40 -36.56
C CYS A 663 -9.42 52.09 -35.15
N GLY A 664 -8.59 52.12 -34.11
CA GLY A 664 -9.01 51.93 -32.72
C GLY A 664 -9.90 53.08 -32.23
N LEU A 665 -9.55 54.32 -32.58
CA LEU A 665 -10.40 55.49 -32.33
C LEU A 665 -11.69 55.45 -33.13
N THR A 666 -11.71 54.96 -34.37
CA THR A 666 -12.97 54.80 -35.12
C THR A 666 -13.83 53.68 -34.55
N ALA A 667 -13.26 52.57 -34.06
CA ALA A 667 -14.00 51.50 -33.40
C ALA A 667 -14.70 51.99 -32.11
N ILE A 668 -14.02 52.84 -31.32
CA ILE A 668 -14.61 53.49 -30.14
C ILE A 668 -15.61 54.58 -30.56
N ALA A 669 -15.22 55.49 -31.46
CA ALA A 669 -16.05 56.64 -31.86
C ALA A 669 -17.34 56.25 -32.61
N GLN A 670 -17.35 55.13 -33.35
CA GLN A 670 -18.57 54.62 -33.99
C GLN A 670 -19.56 53.99 -33.00
N ARG A 671 -19.18 53.76 -31.73
CA ARG A 671 -19.96 52.95 -30.78
C ARG A 671 -20.15 53.58 -29.40
N VAL A 672 -19.55 54.73 -29.11
CA VAL A 672 -19.96 55.61 -27.99
C VAL A 672 -21.29 56.28 -28.35
N HIS A 673 -22.38 55.52 -28.35
CA HIS A 673 -23.68 56.08 -28.04
C HIS A 673 -23.81 56.03 -26.52
N TYR A 674 -23.53 57.17 -25.89
CA TYR A 674 -23.87 57.43 -24.48
C TYR A 674 -25.32 57.01 -24.24
N LYS A 675 -25.54 56.23 -23.18
CA LYS A 675 -26.85 56.11 -22.56
C LYS A 675 -26.90 57.08 -21.38
#